data_AF-A0A4Q5RG80-F1
#
_entry.id   AF-A0A4Q5RG80-F1
#
_cell.length_a   1.000
_cell.length_b   1.000
_cell.length_c   1.000
_cell.angle_alpha   90.00
_cell.angle_beta   90.00
_cell.angle_gamma   90.00
#
_symmetry.space_group_name_H-M   'P 1'
#
loop_
_entity.id
_entity.type
_entity.pdbx_description
1 polymer ?
#
loop_
_entity_poly.entity_id
_entity_poly.type
_entity_poly.pdbx_seq_one_letter_code
_entity_poly.pdbx_strand_id
1 'polypeptide(L)'
;MVYSYLRLLAAYALGGLAAWRWPRLLLATICLLLALGAYAQQGPAPASFFSDDAAARRAADASPLTAALKASRALTLDEAGLRKALAAAPPESRGSATKPLLLTLPLPDGTSARFAVREASVMAPELAAKYPEIKTYVGIGLDDAQATVRLDLTPRGFHAQVLSAKTGDFFIDPATKTDTKHYLSFWKRAMPGRQFECGTKGSGALHLGTGKDTDNPAGRTSGPVLRTYRLAMAATGEYTAYQGGTVALGVAAIVTSVNRVVGVYEKELAVRFVLVGGNDALVYTNATTDPYDNANTNNALLAQNQANIDALIGTANYDIGHVFSTASGGVAGLGVVCLGGQKARGTTGTRTPVGDAFDIDYVAHEMGHQCGANHTFDSTTGSCGGGNRNPNTAYEPGSGTTIMAYAGICGVTNTQSNSDAYFHVVSYEEIQAYLGSTTCAATASTGNAPPSISLPASGLTLPIGTPFRLTANGYDTDGDAITYDWEEYDKTANGAATLTATQVAGITMPLFRSFSPVASPTRYFPRLSDIIGNTSTASERLPTVTRELRFRVTVRDQHSGSQGVIGGVNSSAIVSLNTTSTAGPFVVSAPNTASVAWDGGSTQPVTWDVAGTNANGVNCATVNIRLSTDGGLTYPTVLLAGAPNNGSATVTVPSVATTTARVMVEAADNYFFDISNANFTINAAAAACAAPTDLSVSSITASSATVSFTASGSATSYVVTTSPATASQTVTASPVSLTGLAPGVNYTVSIAASCAAGATATTATVGFATTPPPVCNDVTDLAVSNVTGTSATVTFTPTSSTTSYTVTTTPTTTTQTITGALVNLAGLTPGTAYTVNIVSNCTSGGTTTNTIDFGTIPGNDECSAAISLTSNPSCMSTTGTISGATQSQVASTCSGAVSASANDVWYSFVATSPLHNVQLNSSFDGVLEVFTGACGSLSSLRCSDAVGPGTETVALTGLAPGTRYYVRVYPYTEDATDVVSGSFTICVTTITDLVVSDTRAIGGFYRNVTVTSTGAASLSSDLTVSGTMTVQSGGSVQTDAVAYYIRGTGRFVLAAGATLIETNIAGITNTGSGAFLLTGTNPVQLSTDANYVFAGGAAQLTGA
;
A
#
# COMPACT_ATOMS: atom_id res chain seq x y z
N MET A 1 -18.94 -29.84 6.63
CA MET A 1 -18.90 -29.92 5.15
C MET A 1 -18.76 -31.35 4.62
N VAL A 2 -17.75 -32.12 5.02
CA VAL A 2 -17.55 -33.52 4.54
C VAL A 2 -18.78 -34.41 4.77
N TYR A 3 -19.46 -34.25 5.92
CA TYR A 3 -20.69 -34.98 6.24
C TYR A 3 -21.88 -34.60 5.33
N SER A 4 -21.98 -33.33 4.95
CA SER A 4 -22.99 -32.84 4.00
C SER A 4 -22.70 -33.30 2.57
N TYR A 5 -21.41 -33.42 2.21
CA TYR A 5 -20.94 -33.94 0.92
C TYR A 5 -21.21 -35.45 0.78
N LEU A 6 -20.99 -36.24 1.83
CA LEU A 6 -21.28 -37.67 1.85
C LEU A 6 -22.78 -37.95 1.72
N ARG A 7 -23.65 -37.10 2.30
CA ARG A 7 -25.11 -37.17 2.07
C ARG A 7 -25.51 -36.84 0.64
N LEU A 8 -24.83 -35.88 -0.01
CA LEU A 8 -25.11 -35.52 -1.40
C LEU A 8 -24.70 -36.64 -2.37
N LEU A 9 -23.57 -37.30 -2.12
CA LEU A 9 -23.09 -38.45 -2.89
C LEU A 9 -24.00 -39.67 -2.72
N ALA A 10 -24.49 -39.93 -1.50
CA ALA A 10 -25.46 -41.00 -1.25
C ALA A 10 -26.82 -40.74 -1.95
N ALA A 11 -27.25 -39.48 -2.04
CA ALA A 11 -28.46 -39.10 -2.77
C ALA A 11 -28.30 -39.24 -4.30
N TYR A 12 -27.10 -39.02 -4.85
CA TYR A 12 -26.80 -39.18 -6.27
C TYR A 12 -26.64 -40.63 -6.71
N ALA A 13 -26.21 -41.54 -5.82
CA ALA A 13 -26.05 -42.96 -6.13
C ALA A 13 -27.38 -43.73 -6.25
N LEU A 14 -28.51 -43.14 -5.83
CA LEU A 14 -29.84 -43.76 -5.82
C LEU A 14 -30.78 -43.28 -6.94
N GLY A 15 -30.34 -42.34 -7.78
CA GLY A 15 -31.14 -41.78 -8.88
C GLY A 15 -30.70 -42.31 -10.25
N GLY A 16 -31.56 -43.09 -10.90
CA GLY A 16 -31.29 -43.75 -12.18
C GLY A 16 -30.91 -42.84 -13.35
N LEU A 17 -29.98 -43.36 -14.15
CA LEU A 17 -29.58 -43.02 -15.53
C LEU A 17 -30.42 -41.96 -16.26
N ALA A 18 -29.81 -40.79 -16.53
CA ALA A 18 -30.07 -39.98 -17.71
C ALA A 18 -28.80 -39.21 -18.12
N ALA A 19 -28.48 -39.29 -19.41
CA ALA A 19 -27.26 -38.83 -20.02
C ALA A 19 -27.06 -37.30 -19.96
N TRP A 20 -25.80 -36.86 -20.12
CA TRP A 20 -25.31 -35.47 -20.30
C TRP A 20 -24.98 -34.63 -19.04
N ARG A 21 -23.94 -34.98 -18.24
CA ARG A 21 -23.32 -34.04 -17.25
C ARG A 21 -21.80 -34.23 -16.99
N TRP A 22 -21.00 -34.47 -18.04
CA TRP A 22 -19.54 -34.64 -17.89
C TRP A 22 -18.76 -33.38 -17.44
N PRO A 23 -19.11 -32.13 -17.80
CA PRO A 23 -18.34 -30.95 -17.39
C PRO A 23 -18.41 -30.66 -15.88
N ARG A 24 -19.55 -30.97 -15.23
CA ARG A 24 -19.76 -30.71 -13.79
C ARG A 24 -19.07 -31.73 -12.89
N LEU A 25 -18.95 -32.98 -13.35
CA LEU A 25 -18.16 -33.98 -12.66
C LEU A 25 -16.67 -33.64 -12.73
N LEU A 26 -16.18 -33.23 -13.90
CA LEU A 26 -14.78 -32.86 -14.12
C LEU A 26 -14.36 -31.67 -13.24
N LEU A 27 -15.21 -30.62 -13.19
CA LEU A 27 -14.99 -29.45 -12.34
C LEU A 27 -14.98 -29.81 -10.84
N ALA A 28 -15.88 -30.70 -10.41
CA ALA A 28 -15.92 -31.16 -9.02
C ALA A 28 -14.69 -32.00 -8.65
N THR A 29 -14.17 -32.84 -9.55
CA THR A 29 -12.91 -33.57 -9.33
C THR A 29 -11.68 -32.66 -9.34
N ILE A 30 -11.65 -31.62 -10.18
CA ILE A 30 -10.56 -30.64 -10.18
C ILE A 30 -10.59 -29.83 -8.88
N CYS A 31 -11.76 -29.39 -8.41
CA CYS A 31 -11.89 -28.74 -7.11
C CYS A 31 -11.51 -29.67 -5.94
N LEU A 32 -11.82 -30.96 -6.01
CA LEU A 32 -11.44 -31.94 -4.98
C LEU A 32 -9.93 -32.21 -4.99
N LEU A 33 -9.29 -32.30 -6.16
CA LEU A 33 -7.84 -32.47 -6.30
C LEU A 33 -7.08 -31.21 -5.88
N LEU A 34 -7.61 -30.02 -6.17
CA LEU A 34 -7.08 -28.75 -5.67
C LEU A 34 -7.25 -28.62 -4.15
N ALA A 35 -8.39 -29.07 -3.60
CA ALA A 35 -8.61 -29.10 -2.15
C ALA A 35 -7.71 -30.13 -1.44
N LEU A 36 -7.47 -31.30 -2.04
CA LEU A 36 -6.55 -32.31 -1.51
C LEU A 36 -5.09 -31.87 -1.64
N GLY A 37 -4.72 -31.15 -2.70
CA GLY A 37 -3.41 -30.50 -2.85
C GLY A 37 -3.18 -29.40 -1.80
N ALA A 38 -4.20 -28.60 -1.51
CA ALA A 38 -4.17 -27.58 -0.45
C ALA A 38 -4.09 -28.21 0.96
N TYR A 39 -4.77 -29.34 1.20
CA TYR A 39 -4.66 -30.09 2.46
C TYR A 39 -3.31 -30.79 2.63
N ALA A 40 -2.67 -31.25 1.54
CA ALA A 40 -1.34 -31.87 1.59
C ALA A 40 -0.20 -30.88 1.81
N GLN A 41 -0.41 -29.58 1.52
CA GLN A 41 0.54 -28.51 1.86
C GLN A 41 0.38 -27.98 3.29
N GLN A 42 -0.71 -28.32 3.98
CA GLN A 42 -0.83 -28.10 5.42
C GLN A 42 -0.13 -29.25 6.13
N GLY A 43 1.12 -29.01 6.57
CA GLY A 43 1.75 -29.88 7.57
C GLY A 43 0.82 -30.13 8.76
N PRO A 44 1.08 -31.15 9.61
CA PRO A 44 0.24 -31.44 10.76
C PRO A 44 -0.04 -30.15 11.54
N ALA A 45 -1.33 -29.91 11.86
CA ALA A 45 -1.71 -28.77 12.70
C ALA A 45 -0.81 -28.77 13.94
N PRO A 46 -0.20 -27.63 14.29
CA PRO A 46 0.71 -27.59 15.43
C PRO A 46 -0.03 -28.09 16.68
N ALA A 47 0.64 -28.96 17.44
CA ALA A 47 0.05 -29.54 18.64
C ALA A 47 -0.29 -28.42 19.64
N SER A 48 -1.58 -28.27 19.98
CA SER A 48 -2.01 -27.40 21.07
C SER A 48 -1.91 -28.18 22.37
N PHE A 49 -1.04 -27.73 23.29
CA PHE A 49 -0.89 -28.32 24.63
C PHE A 49 -1.80 -27.66 25.67
N PHE A 50 -2.47 -26.56 25.30
CA PHE A 50 -3.36 -25.82 26.18
C PHE A 50 -4.82 -26.07 25.83
N SER A 51 -5.67 -26.12 26.86
CA SER A 51 -7.12 -26.25 26.71
C SER A 51 -7.86 -25.33 27.68
N ASP A 52 -8.99 -24.77 27.23
CA ASP A 52 -9.86 -23.92 28.06
C ASP A 52 -11.00 -24.78 28.62
N ASP A 53 -10.78 -25.34 29.81
CA ASP A 53 -11.72 -26.26 30.46
C ASP A 53 -12.28 -25.70 31.79
N ALA A 54 -13.27 -26.41 32.33
CA ALA A 54 -13.91 -26.01 33.58
C ALA A 54 -12.98 -26.12 34.81
N ALA A 55 -11.93 -26.96 34.76
CA ALA A 55 -10.97 -27.08 35.85
C ALA A 55 -10.04 -25.86 35.88
N ALA A 56 -9.56 -25.41 34.72
CA ALA A 56 -8.78 -24.18 34.59
C ALA A 56 -9.53 -22.97 35.17
N ARG A 57 -10.81 -22.80 34.80
CA ARG A 57 -11.65 -21.70 35.31
C ARG A 57 -11.79 -21.74 36.84
N ARG A 58 -12.04 -22.92 37.43
CA ARG A 58 -12.09 -23.07 38.90
C ARG A 58 -10.76 -22.78 39.57
N ALA A 59 -9.63 -23.17 38.97
CA ALA A 59 -8.31 -22.88 39.50
C ALA A 59 -7.99 -21.38 39.44
N ALA A 60 -8.38 -20.70 38.35
CA ALA A 60 -8.28 -19.25 38.21
C ALA A 60 -9.15 -18.52 39.25
N ASP A 61 -10.38 -18.95 39.50
CA ASP A 61 -11.27 -18.32 40.51
C ASP A 61 -10.68 -18.37 41.93
N ALA A 62 -9.85 -19.37 42.23
CA ALA A 62 -9.15 -19.52 43.51
C ALA A 62 -7.76 -18.87 43.54
N SER A 63 -7.28 -18.33 42.41
CA SER A 63 -5.92 -17.80 42.27
C SER A 63 -5.80 -16.36 42.80
N PRO A 64 -4.82 -16.09 43.69
CA PRO A 64 -4.46 -14.72 44.06
C PRO A 64 -3.96 -13.88 42.87
N LEU A 65 -3.32 -14.52 41.88
CA LEU A 65 -2.86 -13.85 40.67
C LEU A 65 -4.07 -13.41 39.83
N THR A 66 -5.06 -14.28 39.61
CA THR A 66 -6.31 -13.90 38.92
C THR A 66 -7.03 -12.77 39.63
N ALA A 67 -7.14 -12.81 40.96
CA ALA A 67 -7.78 -11.75 41.75
C ALA A 67 -7.08 -10.38 41.61
N ALA A 68 -5.78 -10.38 41.29
CA ALA A 68 -4.99 -9.17 41.10
C ALA A 68 -5.09 -8.63 39.65
N LEU A 69 -5.39 -9.49 38.68
CA LEU A 69 -5.46 -9.14 37.25
C LEU A 69 -6.84 -8.55 36.88
N LYS A 70 -6.85 -7.53 36.02
CA LYS A 70 -8.09 -6.95 35.46
C LYS A 70 -8.79 -7.91 34.49
N ALA A 71 -8.03 -8.75 33.78
CA ALA A 71 -8.52 -9.73 32.82
C ALA A 71 -7.45 -10.81 32.58
N SER A 72 -7.88 -12.06 32.43
CA SER A 72 -7.02 -13.20 32.06
C SER A 72 -7.83 -14.32 31.40
N ARG A 73 -7.13 -15.21 30.69
CA ARG A 73 -7.68 -16.45 30.15
C ARG A 73 -7.13 -17.64 30.93
N ALA A 74 -8.01 -18.45 31.50
CA ALA A 74 -7.64 -19.64 32.24
C ALA A 74 -7.38 -20.83 31.30
N LEU A 75 -6.32 -21.59 31.57
CA LEU A 75 -5.84 -22.67 30.70
C LEU A 75 -5.41 -23.90 31.50
N THR A 76 -5.70 -25.10 31.01
CA THR A 76 -5.11 -26.37 31.48
C THR A 76 -4.02 -26.79 30.49
N LEU A 77 -2.84 -27.14 31.01
CA LEU A 77 -1.69 -27.59 30.23
C LEU A 77 -1.54 -29.13 30.25
N ASP A 78 -1.33 -29.73 29.08
CA ASP A 78 -0.72 -31.05 28.94
C ASP A 78 0.81 -30.94 29.13
N GLU A 79 1.24 -30.93 30.38
CA GLU A 79 2.65 -30.70 30.74
C GLU A 79 3.55 -31.81 30.16
N ALA A 80 3.11 -33.07 30.20
CA ALA A 80 3.87 -34.20 29.70
C ALA A 80 4.05 -34.12 28.18
N GLY A 81 3.00 -33.77 27.45
CA GLY A 81 3.05 -33.51 26.01
C GLY A 81 3.98 -32.34 25.68
N LEU A 82 3.84 -31.21 26.37
CA LEU A 82 4.67 -30.02 26.14
C LEU A 82 6.14 -30.29 26.44
N ARG A 83 6.46 -30.95 27.57
CA ARG A 83 7.83 -31.31 27.96
C ARG A 83 8.50 -32.18 26.90
N LYS A 84 7.77 -33.17 26.37
CA LYS A 84 8.26 -34.03 25.29
C LYS A 84 8.53 -33.24 24.01
N ALA A 85 7.66 -32.30 23.65
CA ALA A 85 7.82 -31.46 22.46
C ALA A 85 9.01 -30.50 22.59
N LEU A 86 9.11 -29.80 23.73
CA LEU A 86 10.19 -28.86 24.03
C LEU A 86 11.57 -29.54 24.09
N ALA A 87 11.65 -30.80 24.54
CA ALA A 87 12.88 -31.57 24.51
C ALA A 87 13.41 -31.86 23.08
N ALA A 88 12.57 -31.72 22.06
CA ALA A 88 12.95 -31.86 20.66
C ALA A 88 13.38 -30.53 20.00
N ALA A 89 13.27 -29.40 20.70
CA ALA A 89 13.71 -28.11 20.18
C ALA A 89 15.25 -28.13 20.00
N PRO A 90 15.78 -27.76 18.82
CA PRO A 90 17.23 -27.71 18.64
C PRO A 90 17.82 -26.55 19.46
N PRO A 91 19.09 -26.66 19.89
CA PRO A 91 19.79 -25.54 20.51
C PRO A 91 19.98 -24.39 19.53
N GLU A 92 19.92 -23.16 20.01
CA GLU A 92 20.09 -21.94 19.20
C GLU A 92 21.45 -21.89 18.47
N SER A 93 22.49 -22.46 19.07
CA SER A 93 23.85 -22.53 18.50
C SER A 93 23.96 -23.32 17.19
N ARG A 94 22.93 -24.12 16.84
CA ARG A 94 22.86 -24.79 15.53
C ARG A 94 22.30 -23.89 14.43
N GLY A 95 21.93 -22.65 14.75
CA GLY A 95 21.46 -21.64 13.80
C GLY A 95 20.37 -22.15 12.85
N SER A 96 20.39 -21.68 11.61
CA SER A 96 19.48 -22.09 10.54
C SER A 96 19.67 -23.53 10.03
N ALA A 97 20.73 -24.23 10.46
CA ALA A 97 21.04 -25.59 9.98
C ALA A 97 20.04 -26.67 10.45
N THR A 98 19.19 -26.35 11.43
CA THR A 98 18.14 -27.25 11.93
C THR A 98 16.81 -26.52 12.02
N LYS A 99 15.72 -27.20 11.64
CA LYS A 99 14.37 -26.66 11.72
C LYS A 99 13.99 -26.41 13.19
N PRO A 100 13.50 -25.21 13.54
CA PRO A 100 13.04 -24.91 14.90
C PRO A 100 11.79 -25.73 15.25
N LEU A 101 11.49 -25.84 16.53
CA LEU A 101 10.23 -26.40 17.01
C LEU A 101 9.10 -25.40 16.73
N LEU A 102 8.02 -25.85 16.08
CA LEU A 102 6.81 -25.05 15.94
C LEU A 102 5.94 -25.21 17.18
N LEU A 103 5.75 -24.14 17.95
CA LEU A 103 4.92 -24.13 19.15
C LEU A 103 3.75 -23.15 18.98
N THR A 104 2.56 -23.54 19.43
CA THR A 104 1.38 -22.64 19.47
C THR A 104 1.10 -22.22 20.91
N LEU A 105 0.97 -20.91 21.13
CA LEU A 105 0.68 -20.31 22.43
C LEU A 105 -0.71 -19.65 22.42
N PRO A 106 -1.52 -19.85 23.47
CA PRO A 106 -2.83 -19.22 23.59
C PRO A 106 -2.73 -17.75 23.99
N LEU A 107 -3.39 -16.88 23.23
CA LEU A 107 -3.48 -15.45 23.55
C LEU A 107 -4.58 -15.17 24.58
N PRO A 108 -4.49 -14.05 25.31
CA PRO A 108 -5.50 -13.67 26.30
C PRO A 108 -6.88 -13.35 25.70
N ASP A 109 -6.96 -13.02 24.42
CA ASP A 109 -8.20 -12.66 23.71
C ASP A 109 -9.00 -13.88 23.20
N GLY A 110 -8.53 -15.09 23.49
CA GLY A 110 -9.16 -16.34 23.04
C GLY A 110 -8.51 -16.95 21.78
N THR A 111 -7.67 -16.20 21.07
CA THR A 111 -6.96 -16.68 19.87
C THR A 111 -5.67 -17.43 20.25
N SER A 112 -4.81 -17.73 19.26
CA SER A 112 -3.51 -18.39 19.46
C SER A 112 -2.52 -17.93 18.39
N ALA A 113 -1.23 -17.93 18.73
CA ALA A 113 -0.14 -17.54 17.82
C ALA A 113 0.95 -18.62 17.78
N ARG A 114 1.59 -18.74 16.61
CA ARG A 114 2.64 -19.71 16.31
C ARG A 114 4.02 -19.09 16.45
N PHE A 115 4.93 -19.86 17.04
CA PHE A 115 6.32 -19.47 17.26
C PHE A 115 7.28 -20.55 16.77
N ALA A 116 8.39 -20.11 16.16
CA ALA A 116 9.54 -20.94 15.88
C ALA A 116 10.51 -20.88 17.05
N VAL A 117 10.62 -21.97 17.81
CA VAL A 117 11.28 -22.06 19.11
C VAL A 117 12.57 -22.88 19.06
N ARG A 118 13.58 -22.44 19.80
CA ARG A 118 14.89 -23.09 20.01
C ARG A 118 15.26 -23.10 21.48
N GLU A 119 16.03 -24.10 21.91
CA GLU A 119 16.60 -24.13 23.26
C GLU A 119 17.69 -23.06 23.38
N ALA A 120 17.59 -22.21 24.40
CA ALA A 120 18.50 -21.10 24.68
C ALA A 120 18.74 -21.04 26.19
N SER A 121 19.78 -21.73 26.67
CA SER A 121 20.08 -21.87 28.10
C SER A 121 20.58 -20.55 28.69
N VAL A 122 19.99 -20.12 29.80
CA VAL A 122 20.53 -19.03 30.65
C VAL A 122 21.39 -19.56 31.79
N MET A 123 21.68 -20.87 31.81
CA MET A 123 22.60 -21.51 32.76
C MET A 123 23.87 -21.97 32.06
N ALA A 124 25.02 -21.81 32.72
CA ALA A 124 26.26 -22.44 32.30
C ALA A 124 26.09 -23.97 32.21
N PRO A 125 26.83 -24.66 31.32
CA PRO A 125 26.65 -26.10 31.06
C PRO A 125 26.67 -26.96 32.32
N GLU A 126 27.56 -26.67 33.27
CA GLU A 126 27.72 -27.41 34.51
C GLU A 126 26.53 -27.23 35.49
N LEU A 127 25.92 -26.03 35.54
CA LEU A 127 24.71 -25.80 36.34
C LEU A 127 23.50 -26.47 35.68
N ALA A 128 23.37 -26.34 34.35
CA ALA A 128 22.31 -26.99 33.59
C ALA A 128 22.36 -28.53 33.68
N ALA A 129 23.56 -29.11 33.78
CA ALA A 129 23.74 -30.55 33.98
C ALA A 129 23.28 -31.01 35.38
N LYS A 130 23.37 -30.14 36.39
CA LYS A 130 22.92 -30.42 37.77
C LYS A 130 21.40 -30.31 37.93
N TYR A 131 20.75 -29.45 37.15
CA TYR A 131 19.30 -29.23 37.15
C TYR A 131 18.71 -29.44 35.74
N PRO A 132 18.78 -30.66 35.17
CA PRO A 132 18.36 -30.94 33.79
C PRO A 132 16.87 -30.71 33.53
N GLU A 133 16.05 -30.66 34.57
CA GLU A 133 14.61 -30.39 34.53
C GLU A 133 14.25 -28.92 34.35
N ILE A 134 15.23 -28.01 34.47
CA ILE A 134 15.10 -26.57 34.21
C ILE A 134 15.59 -26.28 32.79
N LYS A 135 14.68 -25.89 31.90
CA LYS A 135 14.99 -25.57 30.50
C LYS A 135 14.41 -24.24 30.08
N THR A 136 15.17 -23.50 29.27
CA THR A 136 14.79 -22.19 28.73
C THR A 136 14.90 -22.17 27.21
N TYR A 137 14.04 -21.39 26.57
CA TYR A 137 13.87 -21.35 25.13
C TYR A 137 13.64 -19.91 24.64
N VAL A 138 13.98 -19.68 23.38
CA VAL A 138 13.73 -18.42 22.65
C VAL A 138 12.99 -18.73 21.35
N GLY A 139 12.19 -17.79 20.86
CA GLY A 139 11.57 -17.93 19.54
C GLY A 139 11.10 -16.64 18.91
N ILE A 140 10.76 -16.74 17.63
CA ILE A 140 10.16 -15.67 16.82
C ILE A 140 8.72 -16.02 16.43
N GLY A 141 7.86 -15.02 16.34
CA GLY A 141 6.50 -15.18 15.86
C GLY A 141 6.43 -15.45 14.37
N LEU A 142 5.51 -16.34 13.97
CA LEU A 142 5.22 -16.64 12.56
C LEU A 142 3.95 -15.95 12.05
N ASP A 143 3.06 -15.57 12.96
CA ASP A 143 1.83 -14.81 12.66
C ASP A 143 2.00 -13.30 12.91
N ASP A 144 3.05 -12.95 13.66
CA ASP A 144 3.54 -11.60 13.89
C ASP A 144 5.08 -11.62 13.82
N ALA A 145 5.64 -11.04 12.76
CA ALA A 145 7.09 -11.02 12.53
C ALA A 145 7.86 -10.18 13.56
N GLN A 146 7.17 -9.31 14.32
CA GLN A 146 7.78 -8.48 15.37
C GLN A 146 7.70 -9.14 16.75
N ALA A 147 7.03 -10.29 16.88
CA ALA A 147 6.88 -10.96 18.15
C ALA A 147 8.11 -11.81 18.47
N THR A 148 8.62 -11.65 19.69
CA THR A 148 9.61 -12.57 20.27
C THR A 148 9.07 -13.23 21.52
N VAL A 149 9.57 -14.42 21.81
CA VAL A 149 9.15 -15.17 22.99
C VAL A 149 10.34 -15.72 23.75
N ARG A 150 10.29 -15.59 25.08
CA ARG A 150 11.11 -16.35 26.03
C ARG A 150 10.22 -17.31 26.81
N LEU A 151 10.60 -18.58 26.82
CA LEU A 151 9.88 -19.65 27.51
C LEU A 151 10.78 -20.33 28.51
N ASP A 152 10.21 -20.80 29.60
CA ASP A 152 10.86 -21.76 30.49
C ASP A 152 9.89 -22.85 30.95
N LEU A 153 10.44 -24.05 31.13
CA LEU A 153 9.76 -25.15 31.79
C LEU A 153 10.66 -25.63 32.93
N THR A 154 10.19 -25.43 34.15
CA THR A 154 10.95 -25.73 35.38
C THR A 154 10.09 -26.58 36.32
N PRO A 155 10.62 -27.03 37.48
CA PRO A 155 9.79 -27.64 38.52
C PRO A 155 8.65 -26.75 39.04
N ARG A 156 8.69 -25.44 38.75
CA ARG A 156 7.62 -24.49 39.09
C ARG A 156 6.56 -24.33 38.00
N GLY A 157 6.68 -25.06 36.90
CA GLY A 157 5.76 -25.02 35.77
C GLY A 157 6.33 -24.29 34.56
N PHE A 158 5.45 -24.01 33.61
CA PHE A 158 5.73 -23.31 32.36
C PHE A 158 5.54 -21.80 32.49
N HIS A 159 6.48 -21.01 31.99
CA HIS A 159 6.30 -19.57 31.87
C HIS A 159 6.59 -19.12 30.44
N ALA A 160 5.85 -18.12 29.98
CA ALA A 160 6.09 -17.46 28.71
C ALA A 160 6.03 -15.94 28.86
N GLN A 161 7.02 -15.24 28.29
CA GLN A 161 6.99 -13.81 28.02
C GLN A 161 6.98 -13.62 26.51
N VAL A 162 5.92 -13.00 25.99
CA VAL A 162 5.84 -12.62 24.57
C VAL A 162 5.86 -11.10 24.48
N LEU A 163 6.83 -10.58 23.73
CA LEU A 163 6.95 -9.15 23.45
C LEU A 163 6.51 -8.91 22.00
N SER A 164 5.52 -8.05 21.78
CA SER A 164 4.96 -7.80 20.45
C SER A 164 4.44 -6.37 20.32
N ALA A 165 4.92 -5.68 19.28
CA ALA A 165 4.44 -4.36 18.89
C ALA A 165 3.05 -4.39 18.23
N LYS A 166 2.64 -5.54 17.67
CA LYS A 166 1.37 -5.69 16.94
C LYS A 166 0.23 -6.13 17.84
N THR A 167 0.42 -7.19 18.63
CA THR A 167 -0.63 -7.75 19.51
C THR A 167 -0.57 -7.17 20.92
N GLY A 168 0.56 -6.58 21.31
CA GLY A 168 0.88 -6.17 22.67
C GLY A 168 1.55 -7.29 23.46
N ASP A 169 2.20 -6.91 24.56
CA ASP A 169 2.94 -7.85 25.42
C ASP A 169 2.00 -8.67 26.31
N PHE A 170 2.26 -9.97 26.40
CA PHE A 170 1.49 -10.89 27.23
C PHE A 170 2.33 -11.99 27.85
N PHE A 171 1.76 -12.58 28.90
CA PHE A 171 2.40 -13.61 29.72
C PHE A 171 1.52 -14.84 29.83
N ILE A 172 2.15 -16.00 30.00
CA ILE A 172 1.48 -17.23 30.41
C ILE A 172 2.19 -17.73 31.65
N ASP A 173 1.52 -17.66 32.81
CA ASP A 173 2.08 -18.03 34.10
C ASP A 173 1.20 -19.05 34.83
N PRO A 174 1.76 -19.88 35.73
CA PRO A 174 1.00 -20.73 36.61
C PRO A 174 -0.08 -19.96 37.37
N ALA A 175 -1.28 -20.51 37.48
CA ALA A 175 -2.38 -19.89 38.23
C ALA A 175 -1.99 -19.72 39.71
N THR A 176 -1.19 -20.62 40.28
CA THR A 176 -0.58 -20.44 41.60
C THR A 176 0.84 -20.98 41.61
N LYS A 177 1.67 -20.57 42.58
CA LYS A 177 3.09 -20.97 42.68
C LYS A 177 3.34 -22.49 42.72
N THR A 178 2.33 -23.27 43.12
CA THR A 178 2.43 -24.72 43.30
C THR A 178 1.61 -25.51 42.28
N ASP A 179 0.89 -24.82 41.37
CA ASP A 179 0.04 -25.47 40.38
C ASP A 179 0.74 -25.51 39.03
N THR A 180 1.27 -26.68 38.67
CA THR A 180 1.94 -26.88 37.37
C THR A 180 0.97 -27.27 36.26
N LYS A 181 -0.33 -27.35 36.54
CA LYS A 181 -1.36 -27.84 35.60
C LYS A 181 -2.24 -26.72 35.05
N HIS A 182 -2.57 -25.71 35.85
CA HIS A 182 -3.43 -24.61 35.43
C HIS A 182 -2.66 -23.29 35.31
N TYR A 183 -2.95 -22.53 34.26
CA TYR A 183 -2.22 -21.35 33.83
C TYR A 183 -3.17 -20.19 33.51
N LEU A 184 -2.62 -18.99 33.50
CA LEU A 184 -3.29 -17.76 33.11
C LEU A 184 -2.53 -17.14 31.94
N SER A 185 -3.22 -16.89 30.83
CA SER A 185 -2.73 -16.04 29.75
C SER A 185 -3.31 -14.63 29.91
N PHE A 186 -2.47 -13.61 30.05
CA PHE A 186 -2.93 -12.25 30.35
C PHE A 186 -2.04 -11.17 29.73
N TRP A 187 -2.66 -10.06 29.36
CA TRP A 187 -1.94 -8.89 28.86
C TRP A 187 -1.19 -8.19 29.99
N LYS A 188 -0.01 -7.63 29.69
CA LYS A 188 0.74 -6.77 30.62
C LYS A 188 -0.13 -5.64 31.21
N ARG A 189 -0.93 -4.99 30.36
CA ARG A 189 -1.87 -3.90 30.76
C ARG A 189 -2.97 -4.34 31.75
N ALA A 190 -3.20 -5.64 31.90
CA ALA A 190 -4.16 -6.17 32.86
C ALA A 190 -3.58 -6.29 34.28
N MET A 191 -2.26 -6.15 34.45
CA MET A 191 -1.61 -6.20 35.76
C MET A 191 -2.00 -4.99 36.63
N PRO A 192 -2.14 -5.18 37.95
CA PRO A 192 -2.43 -4.08 38.87
C PRO A 192 -1.20 -3.18 39.06
N GLY A 193 -1.39 -2.00 39.64
CA GLY A 193 -0.26 -1.18 40.11
C GLY A 193 0.38 -1.74 41.37
N ARG A 194 1.62 -1.32 41.65
CA ARG A 194 2.47 -1.83 42.75
C ARG A 194 2.71 -0.81 43.86
N GLN A 195 3.26 -1.27 44.99
CA GLN A 195 3.91 -0.43 46.00
C GLN A 195 5.42 -0.69 45.99
N PHE A 196 6.23 0.36 45.77
CA PHE A 196 7.68 0.28 45.54
C PHE A 196 8.42 1.42 46.19
N GLU A 197 9.65 1.15 46.62
CA GLU A 197 10.70 2.15 46.84
C GLU A 197 12.01 1.60 46.22
N CYS A 198 12.66 2.38 45.36
CA CYS A 198 14.04 2.15 44.90
C CYS A 198 14.90 3.35 45.26
N GLY A 199 16.19 3.08 45.49
CA GLY A 199 17.21 4.11 45.61
C GLY A 199 18.48 3.72 44.87
N THR A 200 19.17 4.70 44.30
CA THR A 200 20.48 4.52 43.65
C THR A 200 21.60 5.07 44.52
N LYS A 201 22.82 4.50 44.38
CA LYS A 201 24.02 5.04 45.04
C LYS A 201 25.14 5.26 44.03
N GLY A 202 25.54 6.52 43.87
CA GLY A 202 26.80 6.87 43.24
C GLY A 202 27.96 6.50 44.18
N SER A 203 28.67 5.41 43.89
CA SER A 203 30.02 5.23 44.40
C SER A 203 30.91 6.25 43.69
N GLY A 204 31.52 7.17 44.44
CA GLY A 204 32.43 8.21 43.94
C GLY A 204 33.75 7.70 43.35
N ALA A 205 33.76 6.59 42.63
CA ALA A 205 34.93 6.07 41.92
C ALA A 205 34.52 5.60 40.52
N LEU A 206 35.04 6.34 39.52
CA LEU A 206 34.94 6.15 38.07
C LEU A 206 33.62 6.56 37.40
N HIS A 207 33.41 7.88 37.30
CA HIS A 207 32.97 8.47 36.03
C HIS A 207 34.05 8.19 34.96
N LEU A 208 34.11 6.99 34.39
CA LEU A 208 34.83 6.77 33.13
C LEU A 208 33.91 7.17 31.99
N GLY A 209 33.87 8.48 31.76
CA GLY A 209 33.07 9.07 30.71
C GLY A 209 32.56 10.41 31.14
N THR A 210 33.43 11.41 31.09
CA THR A 210 33.08 12.75 30.61
C THR A 210 32.63 12.71 29.13
N GLY A 211 31.85 11.69 28.74
CA GLY A 211 30.95 11.80 27.62
C GLY A 211 29.93 12.83 28.07
N LYS A 212 30.28 14.10 27.83
CA LYS A 212 29.39 15.24 27.96
C LYS A 212 28.02 14.75 27.51
N ASP A 213 27.04 14.97 28.35
CA ASP A 213 25.70 15.33 27.91
C ASP A 213 25.89 16.50 26.93
N THR A 214 26.30 16.17 25.70
CA THR A 214 26.20 17.10 24.60
C THR A 214 24.73 17.09 24.32
N ASP A 215 24.10 18.25 24.28
CA ASP A 215 22.73 18.46 23.79
C ASP A 215 22.50 17.95 22.34
N ASN A 216 23.40 17.12 21.81
CA ASN A 216 23.38 16.45 20.52
C ASN A 216 24.25 15.17 20.53
N PRO A 217 23.87 14.10 21.26
CA PRO A 217 24.62 12.84 21.20
C PRO A 217 24.52 12.26 19.78
N ALA A 218 25.65 11.82 19.22
CA ALA A 218 25.63 11.01 18.01
C ALA A 218 24.85 9.73 18.30
N GLY A 219 23.96 9.34 17.38
CA GLY A 219 23.16 8.13 17.49
C GLY A 219 24.00 6.90 17.84
N ARG A 220 23.48 6.02 18.68
CA ARG A 220 24.16 4.78 19.09
C ARG A 220 23.49 3.56 18.49
N THR A 221 24.31 2.60 18.10
CA THR A 221 23.85 1.34 17.52
C THR A 221 24.21 0.13 18.37
N SER A 222 23.35 -0.87 18.33
CA SER A 222 23.55 -2.22 18.85
C SER A 222 23.08 -3.23 17.78
N GLY A 223 23.29 -4.53 18.00
CA GLY A 223 22.89 -5.57 17.04
C GLY A 223 24.05 -6.42 16.55
N PRO A 224 25.10 -5.87 15.90
CA PRO A 224 26.18 -6.65 15.28
C PRO A 224 26.97 -7.56 16.21
N VAL A 225 27.03 -7.21 17.49
CA VAL A 225 27.81 -7.91 18.51
C VAL A 225 26.95 -8.22 19.73
N LEU A 226 26.75 -9.51 20.01
CA LEU A 226 26.17 -9.99 21.26
C LEU A 226 27.25 -9.98 22.35
N ARG A 227 26.96 -9.34 23.49
CA ARG A 227 27.80 -9.38 24.70
C ARG A 227 27.18 -10.34 25.72
N THR A 228 27.90 -11.41 26.03
CA THR A 228 27.49 -12.39 27.04
C THR A 228 28.26 -12.19 28.34
N TYR A 229 27.55 -11.92 29.43
CA TYR A 229 28.10 -11.71 30.77
C TYR A 229 27.77 -12.90 31.69
N ARG A 230 28.75 -13.33 32.46
CA ARG A 230 28.58 -14.33 33.52
C ARG A 230 27.91 -13.70 34.74
N LEU A 231 26.72 -14.18 35.07
CA LEU A 231 25.89 -13.68 36.16
C LEU A 231 26.00 -14.58 37.39
N ALA A 232 26.35 -14.00 38.53
CA ALA A 232 26.23 -14.64 39.83
C ALA A 232 25.00 -14.08 40.56
N MET A 233 23.92 -14.85 40.59
CA MET A 233 22.64 -14.48 41.21
C MET A 233 22.46 -15.22 42.54
N ALA A 234 22.59 -14.51 43.65
CA ALA A 234 22.37 -15.04 44.99
C ALA A 234 20.90 -14.93 45.41
N ALA A 235 20.50 -15.74 46.39
CA ALA A 235 19.18 -15.66 47.01
C ALA A 235 19.28 -15.83 48.53
N THR A 236 18.66 -14.92 49.28
CA THR A 236 18.55 -15.05 50.74
C THR A 236 17.66 -16.25 51.12
N GLY A 237 17.80 -16.70 52.36
CA GLY A 237 16.98 -17.76 52.96
C GLY A 237 15.49 -17.46 52.90
N GLU A 238 15.09 -16.20 53.08
CA GLU A 238 13.69 -15.78 52.99
C GLU A 238 13.16 -15.85 51.56
N TYR A 239 13.95 -15.43 50.57
CA TYR A 239 13.56 -15.55 49.17
C TYR A 239 13.37 -17.03 48.82
N THR A 240 14.35 -17.87 49.13
CA THR A 240 14.26 -19.30 48.84
C THR A 240 13.10 -19.96 49.57
N ALA A 241 12.86 -19.61 50.84
CA ALA A 241 11.69 -20.06 51.59
C ALA A 241 10.38 -19.69 50.88
N TYR A 242 10.25 -18.45 50.41
CA TYR A 242 9.08 -18.01 49.63
C TYR A 242 8.89 -18.81 48.33
N GLN A 243 10.00 -19.20 47.68
CA GLN A 243 10.00 -20.01 46.46
C GLN A 243 9.86 -21.52 46.72
N GLY A 244 9.66 -21.96 47.95
CA GLY A 244 9.40 -23.37 48.29
C GLY A 244 10.50 -24.06 49.09
N GLY A 245 11.51 -23.31 49.54
CA GLY A 245 12.44 -23.71 50.61
C GLY A 245 13.57 -24.67 50.21
N THR A 246 13.70 -24.99 48.93
CA THR A 246 14.80 -25.84 48.42
C THR A 246 15.67 -25.07 47.43
N VAL A 247 16.94 -25.47 47.34
CA VAL A 247 17.88 -24.90 46.37
C VAL A 247 17.35 -25.05 44.94
N ALA A 248 16.83 -26.23 44.57
CA ALA A 248 16.29 -26.48 43.23
C ALA A 248 15.13 -25.53 42.86
N LEU A 249 14.19 -25.28 43.77
CA LEU A 249 13.09 -24.34 43.53
C LEU A 249 13.56 -22.88 43.53
N GLY A 250 14.57 -22.54 44.34
CA GLY A 250 15.21 -21.23 44.32
C GLY A 250 15.92 -20.96 42.99
N VAL A 251 16.71 -21.91 42.50
CA VAL A 251 17.36 -21.85 41.18
C VAL A 251 16.32 -21.77 40.05
N ALA A 252 15.24 -22.55 40.11
CA ALA A 252 14.16 -22.47 39.13
C ALA A 252 13.53 -21.07 39.05
N ALA A 253 13.25 -20.44 40.20
CA ALA A 253 12.71 -19.09 40.24
C ALA A 253 13.72 -18.05 39.71
N ILE A 254 14.99 -18.16 40.08
CA ILE A 254 16.07 -17.32 39.53
C ILE A 254 16.13 -17.44 38.00
N VAL A 255 16.07 -18.66 37.46
CA VAL A 255 16.12 -18.90 36.01
C VAL A 255 14.94 -18.28 35.28
N THR A 256 13.72 -18.39 35.80
CA THR A 256 12.53 -17.73 35.20
C THR A 256 12.73 -16.21 35.14
N SER A 257 13.19 -15.58 36.24
CA SER A 257 13.46 -14.14 36.28
C SER A 257 14.56 -13.72 35.29
N VAL A 258 15.69 -14.43 35.29
CA VAL A 258 16.82 -14.13 34.38
C VAL A 258 16.41 -14.33 32.92
N ASN A 259 15.62 -15.36 32.60
CA ASN A 259 15.17 -15.62 31.23
C ASN A 259 14.30 -14.46 30.68
N ARG A 260 13.45 -13.87 31.51
CA ARG A 260 12.64 -12.69 31.17
C ARG A 260 13.49 -11.44 30.97
N VAL A 261 14.44 -11.18 31.89
CA VAL A 261 15.38 -10.05 31.76
C VAL A 261 16.20 -10.17 30.49
N VAL A 262 16.73 -11.37 30.19
CA VAL A 262 17.49 -11.62 28.96
C VAL A 262 16.61 -11.42 27.71
N GLY A 263 15.32 -11.75 27.76
CA GLY A 263 14.38 -11.49 26.66
C GLY A 263 14.30 -10.02 26.24
N VAL A 264 14.43 -9.10 27.20
CA VAL A 264 14.48 -7.66 26.95
C VAL A 264 15.89 -7.21 26.57
N TYR A 265 16.92 -7.67 27.28
CA TYR A 265 18.30 -7.21 27.09
C TYR A 265 18.91 -7.65 25.75
N GLU A 266 18.51 -8.81 25.23
CA GLU A 266 18.92 -9.22 23.88
C GLU A 266 18.25 -8.39 22.78
N LYS A 267 16.98 -8.04 23.00
CA LYS A 267 16.18 -7.23 22.08
C LYS A 267 16.65 -5.77 22.04
N GLU A 268 16.86 -5.16 23.21
CA GLU A 268 17.14 -3.72 23.28
C GLU A 268 18.65 -3.41 23.28
N LEU A 269 19.50 -4.33 23.77
CA LEU A 269 20.90 -4.02 24.06
C LEU A 269 21.92 -4.97 23.40
N ALA A 270 21.46 -6.06 22.78
CA ALA A 270 22.31 -7.18 22.37
C ALA A 270 23.17 -7.71 23.55
N VAL A 271 22.56 -7.84 24.72
CA VAL A 271 23.20 -8.32 25.96
C VAL A 271 22.53 -9.61 26.45
N ARG A 272 23.36 -10.61 26.78
CA ARG A 272 22.93 -11.90 27.33
C ARG A 272 23.56 -12.12 28.71
N PHE A 273 22.77 -12.59 29.66
CA PHE A 273 23.25 -13.03 30.97
C PHE A 273 23.17 -14.55 31.07
N VAL A 274 24.25 -15.17 31.54
CA VAL A 274 24.34 -16.62 31.77
C VAL A 274 24.76 -16.87 33.21
N LEU A 275 23.94 -17.59 33.97
CA LEU A 275 24.24 -17.98 35.35
C LEU A 275 25.51 -18.83 35.41
N VAL A 276 26.41 -18.50 36.34
CA VAL A 276 27.66 -19.22 36.56
C VAL A 276 27.42 -20.65 37.04
N GLY A 277 28.38 -21.55 36.78
CA GLY A 277 28.25 -22.96 37.13
C GLY A 277 27.98 -23.27 38.60
N GLY A 278 28.60 -22.51 39.51
CA GLY A 278 28.44 -22.67 40.96
C GLY A 278 27.30 -21.85 41.57
N ASN A 279 26.36 -21.33 40.77
CA ASN A 279 25.34 -20.39 41.26
C ASN A 279 24.44 -20.97 42.36
N ASP A 280 24.23 -22.28 42.37
CA ASP A 280 23.39 -22.94 43.37
C ASP A 280 24.00 -22.91 44.79
N ALA A 281 25.32 -22.70 44.91
CA ALA A 281 25.97 -22.43 46.20
C ALA A 281 25.60 -21.04 46.77
N LEU A 282 25.04 -20.14 45.96
CA LEU A 282 24.58 -18.82 46.37
C LEU A 282 23.10 -18.79 46.77
N VAL A 283 22.41 -19.93 46.73
CA VAL A 283 20.98 -20.06 47.07
C VAL A 283 20.85 -20.64 48.47
N TYR A 284 20.55 -19.78 49.43
CA TYR A 284 20.45 -20.17 50.83
C TYR A 284 19.04 -20.60 51.19
N THR A 285 18.88 -21.66 52.00
CA THR A 285 17.55 -22.19 52.40
C THR A 285 17.16 -21.83 53.83
N ASN A 286 18.06 -21.22 54.60
CA ASN A 286 17.83 -20.88 56.01
C ASN A 286 18.22 -19.43 56.28
N ALA A 287 17.19 -18.61 56.53
CA ALA A 287 17.28 -17.18 56.81
C ALA A 287 18.13 -16.82 58.04
N THR A 288 18.37 -17.76 58.97
CA THR A 288 19.16 -17.49 60.18
C THR A 288 20.66 -17.75 59.96
N THR A 289 21.02 -18.53 58.94
CA THR A 289 22.41 -18.97 58.73
C THR A 289 22.98 -18.52 57.39
N ASP A 290 22.20 -17.83 56.58
CA ASP A 290 22.72 -17.21 55.36
C ASP A 290 23.59 -15.98 55.72
N PRO A 291 24.45 -15.51 54.80
CA PRO A 291 25.35 -14.38 55.05
C PRO A 291 24.69 -13.01 54.81
N TYR A 292 23.36 -12.94 54.74
CA TYR A 292 22.63 -11.79 54.25
C TYR A 292 21.66 -11.22 55.30
N ASP A 293 21.53 -9.89 55.28
CA ASP A 293 20.33 -9.27 55.80
C ASP A 293 19.19 -9.38 54.77
N ASN A 294 17.95 -9.61 55.22
CA ASN A 294 16.82 -9.65 54.28
C ASN A 294 16.50 -8.25 53.69
N ALA A 295 16.68 -7.19 54.49
CA ALA A 295 16.46 -5.81 54.09
C ALA A 295 17.80 -5.10 53.84
N ASN A 296 17.82 -4.14 52.92
CA ASN A 296 19.04 -3.40 52.57
C ASN A 296 19.28 -2.17 53.46
N THR A 297 19.20 -2.34 54.79
CA THR A 297 19.41 -1.22 55.73
C THR A 297 20.84 -0.71 55.63
N ASN A 298 21.02 0.61 55.46
CA ASN A 298 22.33 1.26 55.30
C ASN A 298 23.20 0.68 54.17
N ASN A 299 22.61 0.08 53.14
CA ASN A 299 23.29 -0.59 52.03
C ASN A 299 24.11 -1.83 52.42
N ALA A 300 23.85 -2.44 53.58
CA ALA A 300 24.60 -3.60 54.06
C ALA A 300 24.54 -4.79 53.07
N LEU A 301 23.37 -5.01 52.47
CA LEU A 301 23.13 -6.15 51.57
C LEU A 301 23.98 -6.08 50.30
N LEU A 302 24.24 -4.89 49.76
CA LEU A 302 25.14 -4.71 48.61
C LEU A 302 26.58 -5.15 48.93
N ALA A 303 27.07 -4.79 50.11
CA ALA A 303 28.43 -5.13 50.55
C ALA A 303 28.54 -6.62 50.90
N GLN A 304 27.53 -7.17 51.59
CA GLN A 304 27.42 -8.60 51.87
C GLN A 304 27.42 -9.41 50.57
N ASN A 305 26.67 -8.97 49.55
CA ASN A 305 26.61 -9.67 48.27
C ASN A 305 27.95 -9.67 47.53
N GLN A 306 28.62 -8.51 47.48
CA GLN A 306 29.96 -8.42 46.92
C GLN A 306 30.91 -9.41 47.60
N ALA A 307 30.97 -9.39 48.94
CA ALA A 307 31.86 -10.25 49.70
C ALA A 307 31.53 -11.74 49.55
N ASN A 308 30.24 -12.10 49.58
CA ASN A 308 29.80 -13.49 49.48
C ASN A 308 30.08 -14.09 48.10
N ILE A 309 29.74 -13.37 47.03
CA ILE A 309 30.00 -13.84 45.66
C ILE A 309 31.51 -13.94 45.41
N ASP A 310 32.31 -12.97 45.87
CA ASP A 310 33.77 -13.03 45.76
C ASP A 310 34.36 -14.24 46.48
N ALA A 311 33.83 -14.60 47.65
CA ALA A 311 34.31 -15.73 48.45
C ALA A 311 33.96 -17.09 47.84
N LEU A 312 32.74 -17.25 47.31
CA LEU A 312 32.23 -18.55 46.84
C LEU A 312 32.48 -18.81 45.34
N ILE A 313 32.28 -17.79 44.50
CA ILE A 313 32.44 -17.91 43.05
C ILE A 313 33.86 -17.51 42.63
N GLY A 314 34.45 -16.52 43.31
CA GLY A 314 35.75 -15.96 42.95
C GLY A 314 35.61 -14.81 41.96
N THR A 315 36.33 -13.71 42.22
CA THR A 315 36.27 -12.46 41.45
C THR A 315 36.50 -12.63 39.94
N ALA A 316 37.28 -13.62 39.50
CA ALA A 316 37.54 -13.86 38.08
C ALA A 316 36.41 -14.60 37.34
N ASN A 317 35.46 -15.19 38.07
CA ASN A 317 34.53 -16.19 37.54
C ASN A 317 33.12 -15.64 37.27
N TYR A 318 32.88 -14.36 37.54
CA TYR A 318 31.63 -13.68 37.23
C TYR A 318 31.90 -12.24 36.77
N ASP A 319 30.95 -11.65 36.06
CA ASP A 319 31.06 -10.34 35.43
C ASP A 319 30.09 -9.31 36.03
N ILE A 320 28.95 -9.81 36.50
CA ILE A 320 27.91 -9.10 37.24
C ILE A 320 27.37 -10.02 38.33
N GLY A 321 27.06 -9.47 39.50
CA GLY A 321 26.44 -10.19 40.60
C GLY A 321 25.27 -9.41 41.18
N HIS A 322 24.27 -10.15 41.66
CA HIS A 322 23.02 -9.59 42.16
C HIS A 322 22.42 -10.52 43.22
N VAL A 323 21.63 -10.02 44.17
CA VAL A 323 20.96 -10.84 45.21
C VAL A 323 19.46 -10.59 45.28
N PHE A 324 18.69 -11.68 45.31
CA PHE A 324 17.26 -11.65 45.58
C PHE A 324 16.94 -11.82 47.05
N SER A 325 16.05 -10.97 47.58
CA SER A 325 15.52 -11.06 48.95
C SER A 325 14.00 -10.86 48.98
N THR A 326 13.40 -10.81 50.17
CA THR A 326 11.97 -10.50 50.33
C THR A 326 11.67 -9.10 50.87
N ALA A 327 12.71 -8.31 51.16
CA ALA A 327 12.57 -7.02 51.85
C ALA A 327 13.56 -5.92 51.43
N SER A 328 14.44 -6.15 50.46
CA SER A 328 15.47 -5.17 50.10
C SER A 328 14.96 -3.94 49.34
N GLY A 329 13.78 -4.02 48.72
CA GLY A 329 13.40 -3.08 47.66
C GLY A 329 14.27 -3.29 46.42
N GLY A 330 14.50 -2.24 45.64
CA GLY A 330 15.47 -2.22 44.54
C GLY A 330 16.62 -1.27 44.85
N VAL A 331 17.87 -1.76 44.82
CA VAL A 331 19.07 -0.92 44.93
C VAL A 331 20.22 -1.53 44.15
N ALA A 332 20.90 -0.73 43.34
CA ALA A 332 22.11 -1.13 42.62
C ALA A 332 23.19 -0.04 42.60
N GLY A 333 24.44 -0.48 42.45
CA GLY A 333 25.54 0.38 42.07
C GLY A 333 25.38 0.81 40.61
N LEU A 334 25.64 2.09 40.32
CA LEU A 334 25.55 2.64 38.97
C LEU A 334 26.83 2.31 38.18
N GLY A 335 26.69 1.63 37.04
CA GLY A 335 27.81 1.31 36.14
C GLY A 335 28.90 0.50 36.84
N VAL A 336 28.55 -0.70 37.30
CA VAL A 336 29.46 -1.58 38.06
C VAL A 336 29.78 -2.89 37.36
N VAL A 337 29.14 -3.23 36.23
CA VAL A 337 29.49 -4.45 35.48
C VAL A 337 30.97 -4.48 35.12
N CYS A 338 31.62 -5.64 35.27
CA CYS A 338 33.08 -5.81 35.12
C CYS A 338 33.97 -5.09 36.15
N LEU A 339 33.44 -4.27 37.06
CA LEU A 339 34.24 -3.48 38.00
C LEU A 339 34.59 -4.29 39.26
N GLY A 340 35.87 -4.66 39.40
CA GLY A 340 36.35 -5.41 40.57
C GLY A 340 35.99 -4.75 41.90
N GLY A 341 35.48 -5.54 42.85
CA GLY A 341 35.03 -5.07 44.17
C GLY A 341 33.69 -4.32 44.19
N GLN A 342 33.05 -4.13 43.02
CA GLN A 342 31.75 -3.45 42.91
C GLN A 342 30.73 -4.18 42.02
N LYS A 343 31.16 -5.07 41.14
CA LYS A 343 30.31 -5.75 40.14
C LYS A 343 29.23 -6.67 40.70
N ALA A 344 29.25 -6.99 41.99
CA ALA A 344 28.20 -7.73 42.68
C ALA A 344 27.28 -6.84 43.55
N ARG A 345 27.38 -5.51 43.44
CA ARG A 345 26.54 -4.56 44.19
C ARG A 345 25.20 -4.31 43.51
N GLY A 346 24.30 -5.28 43.60
CA GLY A 346 22.91 -5.14 43.18
C GLY A 346 21.99 -6.02 44.03
N THR A 347 20.81 -5.53 44.36
CA THR A 347 19.79 -6.29 45.08
C THR A 347 18.37 -5.92 44.65
N THR A 348 17.52 -6.94 44.58
CA THR A 348 16.10 -6.81 44.29
C THR A 348 15.29 -7.67 45.24
N GLY A 349 14.24 -7.12 45.85
CA GLY A 349 13.45 -7.86 46.83
C GLY A 349 12.09 -7.23 47.10
N THR A 350 11.07 -8.08 47.13
CA THR A 350 9.68 -7.72 47.45
C THR A 350 9.06 -8.80 48.32
N ARG A 351 7.94 -8.50 49.01
CA ARG A 351 7.23 -9.51 49.81
C ARG A 351 6.68 -10.67 48.98
N THR A 352 6.49 -10.45 47.68
CA THR A 352 5.95 -11.43 46.73
C THR A 352 6.79 -11.44 45.46
N PRO A 353 8.02 -11.98 45.48
CA PRO A 353 8.98 -11.83 44.39
C PRO A 353 8.72 -12.84 43.26
N VAL A 354 7.62 -12.62 42.53
CA VAL A 354 7.15 -13.41 41.39
C VAL A 354 6.44 -12.52 40.38
N GLY A 355 6.39 -12.96 39.12
CA GLY A 355 5.63 -12.29 38.07
C GLY A 355 6.37 -11.13 37.43
N ASP A 356 5.84 -10.65 36.31
CA ASP A 356 6.49 -9.65 35.47
C ASP A 356 6.78 -8.32 36.19
N ALA A 357 5.88 -7.90 37.08
CA ALA A 357 6.10 -6.71 37.90
C ALA A 357 7.34 -6.83 38.80
N PHE A 358 7.77 -8.05 39.17
CA PHE A 358 9.06 -8.26 39.85
C PHE A 358 10.22 -8.27 38.84
N ASP A 359 10.08 -9.02 37.75
CA ASP A 359 11.17 -9.27 36.81
C ASP A 359 11.54 -8.03 35.97
N ILE A 360 10.56 -7.27 35.49
CA ILE A 360 10.78 -6.08 34.64
C ILE A 360 10.90 -4.82 35.49
N ASP A 361 9.92 -4.53 36.36
CA ASP A 361 9.91 -3.26 37.07
C ASP A 361 10.94 -3.18 38.22
N TYR A 362 11.57 -4.30 38.60
CA TYR A 362 12.66 -4.31 39.58
C TYR A 362 13.92 -4.94 39.01
N VAL A 363 13.91 -6.24 38.64
CA VAL A 363 15.18 -6.91 38.31
C VAL A 363 15.84 -6.26 37.08
N ALA A 364 15.10 -6.06 35.99
CA ALA A 364 15.62 -5.36 34.80
C ALA A 364 16.00 -3.90 35.12
N HIS A 365 15.24 -3.21 35.98
CA HIS A 365 15.56 -1.84 36.42
C HIS A 365 16.90 -1.76 37.16
N GLU A 366 17.09 -2.59 38.19
CA GLU A 366 18.31 -2.59 38.99
C GLU A 366 19.52 -3.09 38.20
N MET A 367 19.32 -4.09 37.34
CA MET A 367 20.37 -4.51 36.41
C MET A 367 20.69 -3.41 35.39
N GLY A 368 19.73 -2.55 35.03
CA GLY A 368 19.92 -1.36 34.19
C GLY A 368 20.86 -0.35 34.85
N HIS A 369 20.72 -0.13 36.15
CA HIS A 369 21.70 0.65 36.93
C HIS A 369 23.07 -0.01 36.95
N GLN A 370 23.17 -1.33 37.18
CA GLN A 370 24.46 -2.01 37.14
C GLN A 370 25.15 -1.84 35.77
N CYS A 371 24.36 -1.79 34.69
CA CYS A 371 24.80 -1.52 33.33
C CYS A 371 25.02 -0.03 33.00
N GLY A 372 24.71 0.90 33.90
CA GLY A 372 25.08 2.32 33.78
C GLY A 372 23.94 3.32 33.54
N ALA A 373 22.68 2.88 33.45
CA ALA A 373 21.56 3.81 33.22
C ALA A 373 21.14 4.57 34.48
N ASN A 374 20.75 5.83 34.32
CA ASN A 374 20.07 6.66 35.30
C ASN A 374 18.54 6.61 35.14
N HIS A 375 17.84 7.14 36.15
CA HIS A 375 16.39 7.26 36.11
C HIS A 375 15.90 8.24 35.04
N THR A 376 14.76 7.94 34.41
CA THR A 376 14.24 8.72 33.28
C THR A 376 13.05 9.62 33.60
N PHE A 377 12.45 9.48 34.79
CA PHE A 377 11.21 10.15 35.17
C PHE A 377 11.42 11.61 35.64
N ASP A 378 10.42 12.46 35.39
CA ASP A 378 10.34 13.84 35.86
C ASP A 378 9.24 14.02 36.92
N SER A 379 9.54 13.61 38.15
CA SER A 379 8.67 13.78 39.32
C SER A 379 9.48 13.79 40.61
N THR A 380 8.90 14.35 41.68
CA THR A 380 9.45 14.35 43.04
C THR A 380 8.43 13.89 44.09
N THR A 381 7.29 13.35 43.66
CA THR A 381 6.21 12.89 44.54
C THR A 381 6.30 11.39 44.83
N GLY A 382 5.87 10.96 46.02
CA GLY A 382 5.95 9.54 46.40
C GLY A 382 7.39 9.02 46.32
N SER A 383 7.59 7.86 45.69
CA SER A 383 8.92 7.23 45.55
C SER A 383 9.84 7.97 44.59
N CYS A 384 9.31 8.85 43.71
CA CYS A 384 10.13 9.73 42.88
C CYS A 384 10.84 10.83 43.71
N GLY A 385 10.44 11.07 44.96
CA GLY A 385 11.06 12.03 45.87
C GLY A 385 12.40 11.56 46.47
N GLY A 386 12.89 12.27 47.49
CA GLY A 386 14.04 11.80 48.29
C GLY A 386 15.40 11.75 47.60
N GLY A 387 15.54 12.37 46.42
CA GLY A 387 16.78 12.38 45.63
C GLY A 387 16.85 11.33 44.53
N ASN A 388 15.77 10.58 44.28
CA ASN A 388 15.74 9.58 43.21
C ASN A 388 15.68 10.19 41.81
N ARG A 389 15.03 11.34 41.62
CA ARG A 389 15.02 12.02 40.33
C ARG A 389 16.43 12.41 39.88
N ASN A 390 16.82 12.01 38.67
CA ASN A 390 18.04 12.49 38.03
C ASN A 390 17.74 13.63 37.03
N PRO A 391 18.20 14.87 37.27
CA PRO A 391 17.89 16.01 36.42
C PRO A 391 18.46 15.91 34.99
N ASN A 392 19.53 15.15 34.77
CA ASN A 392 20.17 15.07 33.45
C ASN A 392 19.45 14.11 32.50
N THR A 393 18.63 13.20 33.04
CA THR A 393 17.98 12.12 32.29
C THR A 393 16.45 12.11 32.45
N ALA A 394 15.88 13.08 33.19
CA ALA A 394 14.44 13.23 33.45
C ALA A 394 13.64 13.70 32.20
N TYR A 395 13.55 12.82 31.19
CA TYR A 395 12.88 13.05 29.91
C TYR A 395 11.45 12.50 29.85
N GLU A 396 11.05 11.64 30.80
CA GLU A 396 9.70 11.08 30.82
C GLU A 396 8.81 11.84 31.82
N PRO A 397 7.60 12.28 31.43
CA PRO A 397 6.75 13.04 32.33
C PRO A 397 6.20 12.19 33.48
N GLY A 398 6.06 12.81 34.65
CA GLY A 398 5.47 12.20 35.84
C GLY A 398 6.32 11.03 36.34
N SER A 399 5.68 9.89 36.57
CA SER A 399 6.38 8.67 37.00
C SER A 399 7.16 7.98 35.87
N GLY A 400 6.99 8.43 34.63
CA GLY A 400 7.46 7.75 33.42
C GLY A 400 6.86 6.36 33.20
N THR A 401 7.36 5.68 32.17
CA THR A 401 6.73 4.50 31.55
C THR A 401 7.73 3.41 31.16
N THR A 402 9.00 3.75 30.90
CA THR A 402 10.04 2.77 30.52
C THR A 402 10.67 2.04 31.71
N ILE A 403 11.56 1.07 31.45
CA ILE A 403 12.21 0.26 32.49
C ILE A 403 12.92 1.12 33.54
N MET A 404 13.65 2.16 33.14
CA MET A 404 14.39 3.03 34.08
C MET A 404 13.53 4.15 34.69
N ALA A 405 12.23 4.16 34.40
CA ALA A 405 11.27 5.02 35.04
C ALA A 405 10.73 4.41 36.34
N TYR A 406 9.92 5.18 37.05
CA TYR A 406 9.23 4.74 38.27
C TYR A 406 7.73 4.55 38.00
N ALA A 407 7.37 3.82 36.95
CA ALA A 407 5.97 3.61 36.60
C ALA A 407 5.15 3.06 37.79
N GLY A 408 4.10 3.81 38.17
CA GLY A 408 3.07 3.37 39.12
C GLY A 408 3.29 3.69 40.60
N ILE A 409 4.38 4.38 40.96
CA ILE A 409 4.90 4.42 42.34
C ILE A 409 5.28 5.84 42.80
N CYS A 410 4.94 6.86 42.02
CA CYS A 410 5.14 8.28 42.34
C CYS A 410 3.85 8.98 42.81
N GLY A 411 2.84 8.21 43.20
CA GLY A 411 1.60 8.71 43.78
C GLY A 411 0.71 9.40 42.74
N VAL A 412 0.35 10.66 42.99
CA VAL A 412 -0.60 11.40 42.13
C VAL A 412 -0.05 11.73 40.74
N THR A 413 1.26 11.56 40.51
CA THR A 413 1.91 11.78 39.20
C THR A 413 2.15 10.49 38.41
N ASN A 414 1.49 9.40 38.79
CA ASN A 414 1.59 8.11 38.10
C ASN A 414 1.05 8.17 36.67
N THR A 415 1.93 7.96 35.70
CA THR A 415 1.61 7.95 34.26
C THR A 415 0.96 6.62 33.84
N GLN A 416 1.40 5.52 34.44
CA GLN A 416 0.81 4.18 34.29
C GLN A 416 1.15 3.29 35.48
N SER A 417 0.63 2.06 35.51
CA SER A 417 0.76 1.17 36.66
C SER A 417 2.10 0.42 36.77
N ASN A 418 2.71 0.02 35.65
CA ASN A 418 3.93 -0.81 35.58
C ASN A 418 4.74 -0.40 34.35
N SER A 419 6.05 -0.63 34.31
CA SER A 419 6.92 -0.22 33.20
C SER A 419 6.71 -1.08 31.97
N ASP A 420 6.80 -0.49 30.78
CA ASP A 420 6.82 -1.23 29.52
C ASP A 420 8.23 -1.80 29.28
N ALA A 421 8.32 -2.99 28.68
CA ALA A 421 9.55 -3.78 28.61
C ALA A 421 10.54 -3.30 27.52
N TYR A 422 10.89 -2.02 27.55
CA TYR A 422 11.89 -1.39 26.71
C TYR A 422 12.59 -0.23 27.45
N PHE A 423 13.73 0.21 26.92
CA PHE A 423 14.48 1.33 27.48
C PHE A 423 14.18 2.62 26.73
N HIS A 424 14.03 3.73 27.47
CA HIS A 424 14.06 5.07 26.89
C HIS A 424 15.40 5.30 26.18
N VAL A 425 15.42 6.09 25.11
CA VAL A 425 16.63 6.34 24.30
C VAL A 425 17.84 6.76 25.15
N VAL A 426 17.65 7.59 26.19
CA VAL A 426 18.75 8.00 27.08
C VAL A 426 19.36 6.82 27.85
N SER A 427 18.53 5.90 28.36
CA SER A 427 19.00 4.75 29.13
C SER A 427 19.73 3.75 28.23
N TYR A 428 19.18 3.52 27.03
CA TYR A 428 19.86 2.75 26.00
C TYR A 428 21.25 3.32 25.72
N GLU A 429 21.36 4.64 25.59
CA GLU A 429 22.65 5.27 25.27
C GLU A 429 23.67 5.25 26.40
N GLU A 430 23.22 5.49 27.64
CA GLU A 430 24.08 5.38 28.83
C GLU A 430 24.61 3.95 28.99
N ILE A 431 23.75 2.94 28.80
CA ILE A 431 24.14 1.54 28.88
C ILE A 431 25.13 1.18 27.76
N GLN A 432 24.83 1.52 26.50
CA GLN A 432 25.74 1.22 25.39
C GLN A 432 27.08 1.96 25.54
N ALA A 433 27.09 3.17 26.09
CA ALA A 433 28.31 3.90 26.42
C ALA A 433 29.16 3.15 27.46
N TYR A 434 28.52 2.77 28.56
CA TYR A 434 29.20 2.11 29.66
C TYR A 434 29.71 0.73 29.24
N LEU A 435 28.85 -0.13 28.69
CA LEU A 435 29.24 -1.48 28.27
C LEU A 435 30.28 -1.47 27.16
N GLY A 436 30.24 -0.48 26.26
CA GLY A 436 31.28 -0.24 25.24
C GLY A 436 32.66 0.08 25.82
N SER A 437 32.74 0.55 27.07
CA SER A 437 34.00 0.79 27.79
C SER A 437 34.52 -0.43 28.55
N THR A 438 33.72 -1.50 28.67
CA THR A 438 34.07 -2.73 29.40
C THR A 438 34.59 -3.83 28.48
N THR A 439 35.36 -4.78 29.04
CA THR A 439 35.99 -5.88 28.26
C THR A 439 35.74 -7.28 28.81
N CYS A 440 34.99 -7.43 29.91
CA CYS A 440 34.84 -8.76 30.54
C CYS A 440 33.82 -9.68 29.87
N ALA A 441 32.95 -9.15 29.00
CA ALA A 441 31.99 -9.96 28.25
C ALA A 441 32.66 -10.84 27.21
N ALA A 442 32.14 -12.05 27.03
CA ALA A 442 32.37 -12.81 25.81
C ALA A 442 31.56 -12.19 24.67
N THR A 443 32.20 -11.96 23.52
CA THR A 443 31.55 -11.33 22.35
C THR A 443 31.38 -12.33 21.21
N ALA A 444 30.27 -12.22 20.48
CA ALA A 444 30.01 -13.00 19.28
C ALA A 444 29.34 -12.13 18.21
N SER A 445 29.69 -12.34 16.94
CA SER A 445 28.99 -11.71 15.83
C SER A 445 27.61 -12.32 15.67
N THR A 446 26.59 -11.48 15.55
CA THR A 446 25.19 -11.91 15.44
C THR A 446 24.77 -12.16 14.00
N GLY A 447 25.43 -11.50 13.04
CA GLY A 447 25.00 -11.41 11.65
C GLY A 447 23.94 -10.34 11.40
N ASN A 448 23.58 -9.54 12.42
CA ASN A 448 22.57 -8.48 12.34
C ASN A 448 23.23 -7.11 12.07
N ALA A 449 22.81 -6.41 11.04
CA ALA A 449 23.15 -5.02 10.74
C ALA A 449 22.14 -4.08 11.41
N PRO A 450 22.57 -3.03 12.14
CA PRO A 450 21.63 -2.14 12.78
C PRO A 450 20.79 -1.39 11.74
N PRO A 451 19.51 -1.08 12.03
CA PRO A 451 18.67 -0.35 11.09
C PRO A 451 19.23 1.04 10.83
N SER A 452 19.05 1.56 9.63
CA SER A 452 19.37 2.96 9.27
C SER A 452 18.15 3.87 9.44
N ILE A 453 18.38 5.15 9.71
CA ILE A 453 17.32 6.14 9.99
C ILE A 453 17.52 7.39 9.14
N SER A 454 16.47 7.81 8.44
CA SER A 454 16.34 9.13 7.84
C SER A 454 15.31 9.96 8.60
N LEU A 455 15.70 11.18 8.96
CA LEU A 455 14.91 12.06 9.81
C LEU A 455 14.12 13.10 9.02
N PRO A 456 12.96 13.54 9.55
CA PRO A 456 12.24 14.68 9.00
C PRO A 456 13.04 15.97 9.21
N ALA A 457 12.64 17.04 8.51
CA ALA A 457 13.27 18.35 8.65
C ALA A 457 13.19 18.88 10.09
N SER A 458 14.30 19.43 10.58
CA SER A 458 14.41 20.07 11.88
C SER A 458 14.26 21.60 11.76
N GLY A 459 14.03 22.29 12.87
CA GLY A 459 13.97 23.75 12.98
C GLY A 459 12.66 24.41 12.56
N LEU A 460 11.60 23.64 12.27
CA LEU A 460 10.29 24.20 11.92
C LEU A 460 9.58 24.78 13.14
N THR A 461 8.75 25.81 12.92
CA THR A 461 7.92 26.42 13.97
C THR A 461 6.48 25.94 13.87
N LEU A 462 5.92 25.48 14.98
CA LEU A 462 4.55 25.00 15.15
C LEU A 462 3.67 26.08 15.84
N PRO A 463 2.38 26.17 15.51
CA PRO A 463 1.41 26.90 16.32
C PRO A 463 1.23 26.25 17.70
N ILE A 464 1.03 27.05 18.75
CA ILE A 464 0.68 26.52 20.07
C ILE A 464 -0.71 25.87 20.06
N GLY A 465 -0.96 24.96 20.99
CA GLY A 465 -2.27 24.32 21.18
C GLY A 465 -2.74 23.48 20.00
N THR A 466 -1.84 23.09 19.08
CA THR A 466 -2.18 22.40 17.84
C THR A 466 -1.50 21.03 17.77
N PRO A 467 -2.23 19.95 17.44
CA PRO A 467 -1.62 18.64 17.18
C PRO A 467 -0.58 18.67 16.06
N PHE A 468 0.42 17.80 16.18
CA PHE A 468 1.41 17.59 15.14
C PHE A 468 1.82 16.13 15.06
N ARG A 469 2.48 15.73 13.96
CA ARG A 469 3.01 14.38 13.81
C ARG A 469 4.39 14.40 13.19
N LEU A 470 5.23 13.47 13.64
CA LEU A 470 6.57 13.26 13.10
C LEU A 470 6.63 11.90 12.44
N THR A 471 7.35 11.81 11.33
CA THR A 471 7.55 10.56 10.57
C THR A 471 9.04 10.43 10.27
N ALA A 472 9.62 9.28 10.60
CA ALA A 472 10.98 8.91 10.20
C ALA A 472 10.92 7.79 9.16
N ASN A 473 11.98 7.62 8.36
CA ASN A 473 12.08 6.47 7.48
C ASN A 473 13.21 5.57 7.98
N GLY A 474 12.87 4.34 8.33
CA GLY A 474 13.82 3.31 8.74
C GLY A 474 14.05 2.32 7.60
N TYR A 475 15.27 1.81 7.48
CA TYR A 475 15.61 0.75 6.54
C TYR A 475 16.56 -0.24 7.20
N ASP A 476 16.21 -1.52 7.13
CA ASP A 476 17.05 -2.62 7.59
C ASP A 476 17.69 -3.34 6.39
N THR A 477 19.00 -3.62 6.50
CA THR A 477 19.76 -4.23 5.38
C THR A 477 19.54 -5.74 5.30
N ASP A 478 19.17 -6.38 6.41
CA ASP A 478 18.94 -7.83 6.47
C ASP A 478 17.50 -8.20 6.05
N GLY A 479 16.61 -7.22 5.92
CA GLY A 479 15.22 -7.38 5.52
C GLY A 479 14.30 -7.74 6.68
N ASP A 480 14.75 -7.53 7.92
CA ASP A 480 13.99 -7.80 9.12
C ASP A 480 12.89 -6.74 9.36
N ALA A 481 11.82 -7.14 10.03
CA ALA A 481 10.72 -6.24 10.35
C ALA A 481 11.16 -5.22 11.41
N ILE A 482 11.01 -3.93 11.12
CA ILE A 482 11.41 -2.84 12.01
C ILE A 482 10.25 -2.19 12.76
N THR A 483 10.54 -1.64 13.92
CA THR A 483 9.65 -0.84 14.75
C THR A 483 10.27 0.52 15.06
N TYR A 484 9.42 1.50 15.37
CA TYR A 484 9.77 2.89 15.63
C TYR A 484 9.21 3.30 16.98
N ASP A 485 9.96 4.17 17.65
CA ASP A 485 9.61 4.76 18.92
C ASP A 485 10.06 6.22 18.93
N TRP A 486 9.11 7.14 18.99
CA TRP A 486 9.37 8.57 19.00
C TRP A 486 9.19 9.10 20.43
N GLU A 487 10.26 9.67 20.97
CA GLU A 487 10.35 10.12 22.35
C GLU A 487 10.69 11.62 22.39
N GLU A 488 10.03 12.36 23.28
CA GLU A 488 10.44 13.74 23.59
C GLU A 488 11.76 13.71 24.37
N TYR A 489 12.61 14.69 24.10
CA TYR A 489 13.96 14.80 24.62
C TYR A 489 14.19 16.15 25.33
N ASP A 490 13.13 16.65 25.96
CA ASP A 490 13.15 17.82 26.83
C ASP A 490 13.13 17.41 28.30
N LYS A 491 13.93 18.11 29.10
CA LYS A 491 14.08 17.85 30.53
C LYS A 491 13.90 19.11 31.33
N THR A 492 13.41 18.96 32.56
CA THR A 492 13.31 20.08 33.50
C THR A 492 14.63 20.31 34.20
N ALA A 493 15.22 21.49 33.98
CA ALA A 493 16.54 21.85 34.50
C ALA A 493 16.61 21.88 36.04
N ASN A 494 15.56 22.34 36.73
CA ASN A 494 15.50 22.44 38.18
C ASN A 494 14.12 22.03 38.72
N GLY A 495 14.09 21.22 39.78
CA GLY A 495 12.84 20.70 40.35
C GLY A 495 12.24 19.58 39.48
N ALA A 496 10.93 19.39 39.53
CA ALA A 496 10.19 18.54 38.59
C ALA A 496 8.96 19.30 38.11
N ALA A 497 8.56 19.07 36.85
CA ALA A 497 7.36 19.68 36.32
C ALA A 497 6.15 18.75 36.51
N THR A 498 4.98 19.35 36.74
CA THR A 498 3.71 18.61 36.74
C THR A 498 2.96 18.94 35.46
N LEU A 499 2.59 17.93 34.67
CA LEU A 499 1.91 18.14 33.38
C LEU A 499 0.60 18.93 33.48
N THR A 500 -0.08 18.89 34.63
CA THR A 500 -1.31 19.65 34.89
C THR A 500 -1.07 21.12 35.24
N ALA A 501 0.16 21.53 35.58
CA ALA A 501 0.48 22.90 35.92
C ALA A 501 0.48 23.81 34.68
N THR A 502 0.18 25.10 34.84
CA THR A 502 0.26 26.07 33.74
C THR A 502 1.67 26.10 33.16
N GLN A 503 1.78 25.98 31.84
CA GLN A 503 3.07 26.08 31.15
C GLN A 503 3.59 27.52 31.18
N VAL A 504 4.88 27.69 31.47
CA VAL A 504 5.56 28.99 31.54
C VAL A 504 6.60 29.07 30.43
N ALA A 505 6.64 30.20 29.72
CA ALA A 505 7.64 30.42 28.65
C ALA A 505 9.07 30.41 29.23
N GLY A 506 10.01 29.79 28.51
CA GLY A 506 11.41 29.66 28.94
C GLY A 506 11.67 28.54 29.95
N ILE A 507 10.66 27.81 30.40
CA ILE A 507 10.82 26.61 31.24
C ILE A 507 10.66 25.36 30.39
N THR A 508 11.73 24.55 30.29
CA THR A 508 11.73 23.26 29.60
C THR A 508 11.16 22.17 30.50
N MET A 509 10.37 21.26 29.92
CA MET A 509 9.80 20.11 30.61
C MET A 509 9.32 19.09 29.58
N PRO A 510 9.33 17.79 29.92
CA PRO A 510 8.71 16.78 29.08
C PRO A 510 7.19 16.96 29.07
N LEU A 511 6.61 17.06 27.89
CA LEU A 511 5.19 17.23 27.62
C LEU A 511 4.50 15.94 27.14
N PHE A 512 5.23 14.99 26.58
CA PHE A 512 4.74 13.80 25.90
C PHE A 512 5.41 12.55 26.48
N ARG A 513 4.61 11.59 26.94
CA ARG A 513 5.12 10.30 27.40
C ARG A 513 5.66 9.43 26.27
N SER A 514 6.57 8.52 26.62
CA SER A 514 7.00 7.44 25.74
C SER A 514 5.91 6.35 25.61
N PHE A 515 5.95 5.63 24.49
CA PHE A 515 5.06 4.51 24.19
C PHE A 515 5.85 3.33 23.63
N SER A 516 5.34 2.12 23.83
CA SER A 516 5.96 0.92 23.24
C SER A 516 6.21 1.09 21.74
N PRO A 517 7.35 0.59 21.22
CA PRO A 517 7.68 0.67 19.79
C PRO A 517 6.58 0.04 18.91
N VAL A 518 6.28 0.67 17.77
CA VAL A 518 5.25 0.23 16.82
C VAL A 518 5.79 0.15 15.39
N ALA A 519 5.13 -0.61 14.51
CA ALA A 519 5.52 -0.69 13.10
C ALA A 519 5.35 0.63 12.32
N SER A 520 4.48 1.52 12.81
CA SER A 520 4.23 2.81 12.16
C SER A 520 5.44 3.74 12.32
N PRO A 521 5.97 4.31 11.23
CA PRO A 521 7.03 5.33 11.30
C PRO A 521 6.54 6.68 11.86
N THR A 522 5.22 6.86 11.88
CA THR A 522 4.56 8.12 12.26
C THR A 522 4.06 8.07 13.70
N ARG A 523 4.45 9.06 14.50
CA ARG A 523 3.91 9.33 15.84
C ARG A 523 3.12 10.64 15.82
N TYR A 524 1.89 10.58 16.33
CA TYR A 524 1.00 11.73 16.55
C TYR A 524 1.16 12.25 17.98
N PHE A 525 1.19 13.57 18.16
CA PHE A 525 1.34 14.24 19.45
C PHE A 525 0.14 15.17 19.72
N PRO A 526 -0.72 14.87 20.72
CA PRO A 526 -0.80 13.64 21.52
C PRO A 526 -1.18 12.41 20.69
N ARG A 527 -1.28 11.22 21.30
CA ARG A 527 -1.69 10.01 20.58
C ARG A 527 -3.02 10.18 19.84
N LEU A 528 -3.08 9.63 18.62
CA LEU A 528 -4.19 9.82 17.70
C LEU A 528 -5.55 9.44 18.30
N SER A 529 -5.61 8.38 19.11
CA SER A 529 -6.84 7.96 19.80
C SER A 529 -7.41 9.04 20.71
N ASP A 530 -6.54 9.84 21.35
CA ASP A 530 -6.98 10.90 22.27
C ASP A 530 -7.42 12.14 21.49
N ILE A 531 -6.77 12.43 20.36
CA ILE A 531 -7.16 13.50 19.42
C ILE A 531 -8.57 13.21 18.86
N ILE A 532 -8.79 12.00 18.31
CA ILE A 532 -10.09 11.61 17.76
C ILE A 532 -11.19 11.59 18.82
N GLY A 533 -10.83 11.15 20.04
CA GLY A 533 -11.71 11.12 21.20
C GLY A 533 -12.02 12.50 21.79
N ASN A 534 -11.34 13.56 21.34
CA ASN A 534 -11.36 14.90 21.94
C ASN A 534 -11.06 14.86 23.45
N THR A 535 -10.13 13.99 23.86
CA THR A 535 -9.75 13.80 25.26
C THR A 535 -8.35 14.33 25.52
N SER A 536 -8.13 14.92 26.69
CA SER A 536 -6.80 15.20 27.21
C SER A 536 -6.44 14.18 28.28
N THR A 537 -5.19 13.71 28.27
CA THR A 537 -4.66 12.81 29.29
C THR A 537 -3.69 13.56 30.20
N ALA A 538 -3.50 13.07 31.43
CA ALA A 538 -2.52 13.64 32.36
C ALA A 538 -1.05 13.30 31.98
N SER A 539 -0.84 12.69 30.81
CA SER A 539 0.44 12.13 30.37
C SER A 539 0.97 12.68 29.05
N GLU A 540 0.14 13.39 28.28
CA GLU A 540 0.54 14.10 27.07
C GLU A 540 -0.15 15.46 27.02
N ARG A 541 0.57 16.52 26.69
CA ARG A 541 0.01 17.87 26.63
C ARG A 541 0.63 18.71 25.53
N LEU A 542 -0.22 19.35 24.73
CA LEU A 542 0.23 20.29 23.70
C LEU A 542 0.90 21.53 24.31
N PRO A 543 1.92 22.10 23.63
CA PRO A 543 2.58 23.33 24.06
C PRO A 543 1.59 24.51 24.03
N THR A 544 1.52 25.31 25.09
CA THR A 544 0.65 26.49 25.19
C THR A 544 1.41 27.82 25.29
N VAL A 545 2.74 27.77 25.12
CA VAL A 545 3.65 28.92 25.13
C VAL A 545 4.73 28.73 24.07
N THR A 546 5.42 29.80 23.69
CA THR A 546 6.63 29.73 22.85
C THR A 546 7.72 28.94 23.57
N ARG A 547 8.25 27.89 22.92
CA ARG A 547 9.35 27.04 23.42
C ARG A 547 10.00 26.27 22.28
N GLU A 548 11.19 25.73 22.52
CA GLU A 548 11.74 24.63 21.73
C GLU A 548 11.13 23.30 22.25
N LEU A 549 10.90 22.37 21.34
CA LEU A 549 10.59 20.97 21.59
C LEU A 549 11.63 20.11 20.90
N ARG A 550 12.19 19.12 21.59
CA ARG A 550 13.20 18.22 21.04
C ARG A 550 12.66 16.80 21.00
N PHE A 551 12.86 16.10 19.90
CA PHE A 551 12.43 14.72 19.72
C PHE A 551 13.56 13.84 19.22
N ARG A 552 13.49 12.55 19.56
CA ARG A 552 14.35 11.50 19.00
C ARG A 552 13.49 10.33 18.56
N VAL A 553 14.00 9.57 17.59
CA VAL A 553 13.40 8.30 17.19
C VAL A 553 14.41 7.18 17.38
N THR A 554 13.94 6.07 17.93
CA THR A 554 14.69 4.82 18.03
C THR A 554 14.05 3.80 17.10
N VAL A 555 14.85 3.22 16.19
CA VAL A 555 14.42 2.16 15.27
C VAL A 555 15.03 0.83 15.72
N ARG A 556 14.20 -0.22 15.73
CA ARG A 556 14.57 -1.55 16.22
C ARG A 556 14.19 -2.63 15.20
N ASP A 557 15.09 -3.55 14.91
CA ASP A 557 14.79 -4.81 14.21
C ASP A 557 14.81 -5.99 15.20
N GLN A 558 14.59 -7.20 14.68
CA GLN A 558 14.83 -8.45 15.38
C GLN A 558 15.39 -9.52 14.44
N HIS A 559 16.71 -9.75 14.49
CA HIS A 559 17.36 -10.72 13.62
C HIS A 559 17.39 -12.13 14.23
N SER A 560 16.94 -13.13 13.47
CA SER A 560 17.05 -14.54 13.85
C SER A 560 18.29 -15.20 13.23
N GLY A 561 19.41 -15.08 13.94
CA GLY A 561 20.73 -15.51 13.47
C GLY A 561 21.28 -16.75 14.17
N SER A 562 22.57 -17.00 13.96
CA SER A 562 23.31 -18.12 14.57
C SER A 562 23.50 -17.98 16.09
N GLN A 563 23.38 -16.76 16.62
CA GLN A 563 23.53 -16.45 18.06
C GLN A 563 22.19 -16.41 18.81
N GLY A 564 21.07 -16.70 18.12
CA GLY A 564 19.72 -16.58 18.66
C GLY A 564 18.94 -15.43 18.02
N VAL A 565 17.93 -14.95 18.74
CA VAL A 565 17.10 -13.81 18.32
C VAL A 565 17.66 -12.55 18.98
N ILE A 566 18.42 -11.76 18.23
CA ILE A 566 19.15 -10.59 18.76
C ILE A 566 18.66 -9.34 18.04
N GLY A 567 18.29 -8.32 18.82
CA GLY A 567 17.80 -7.06 18.28
C GLY A 567 18.92 -6.11 17.86
N GLY A 568 18.70 -5.45 16.74
CA GLY A 568 19.46 -4.31 16.27
C GLY A 568 18.70 -3.04 16.60
N VAL A 569 19.39 -2.09 17.23
CA VAL A 569 18.81 -0.81 17.64
C VAL A 569 19.66 0.31 17.07
N ASN A 570 19.00 1.37 16.59
CA ASN A 570 19.65 2.62 16.23
C ASN A 570 18.85 3.79 16.80
N SER A 571 19.50 4.69 17.53
CA SER A 571 18.91 5.95 18.00
C SER A 571 19.28 7.11 17.08
N SER A 572 18.34 8.00 16.77
CA SER A 572 18.55 9.09 15.82
C SER A 572 19.24 10.32 16.42
N ALA A 573 19.75 11.24 15.61
CA ALA A 573 20.01 12.62 16.06
C ALA A 573 18.70 13.32 16.51
N ILE A 574 18.83 14.51 17.13
CA ILE A 574 17.68 15.30 17.61
C ILE A 574 16.96 15.98 16.45
N VAL A 575 15.62 15.92 16.48
CA VAL A 575 14.72 16.77 15.70
C VAL A 575 14.20 17.88 16.61
N SER A 576 14.67 19.10 16.40
CA SER A 576 14.22 20.28 17.13
C SER A 576 13.06 20.92 16.39
N LEU A 577 12.00 21.27 17.11
CA LEU A 577 10.88 22.07 16.64
C LEU A 577 10.76 23.29 17.55
N ASN A 578 10.26 24.39 17.02
CA ASN A 578 9.86 25.54 17.83
C ASN A 578 8.35 25.58 17.92
N THR A 579 7.81 26.20 18.97
CA THR A 579 6.41 26.60 19.06
C THR A 579 6.35 28.10 19.25
N THR A 580 5.29 28.75 18.77
CA THR A 580 5.11 30.19 18.95
C THR A 580 3.72 30.54 19.47
N SER A 581 3.65 31.38 20.50
CA SER A 581 2.39 31.91 21.03
C SER A 581 1.76 33.00 20.15
N THR A 582 2.42 33.39 19.06
CA THR A 582 1.87 34.32 18.06
C THR A 582 1.04 33.63 16.98
N ALA A 583 0.96 32.29 17.00
CA ALA A 583 0.09 31.51 16.13
C ALA A 583 -0.54 30.32 16.89
N GLY A 584 -1.74 29.94 16.50
CA GLY A 584 -2.50 28.82 17.07
C GLY A 584 -3.58 29.22 18.09
N PRO A 585 -4.46 28.28 18.46
CA PRO A 585 -4.54 26.93 17.92
C PRO A 585 -5.10 26.92 16.49
N PHE A 586 -4.51 26.10 15.62
CA PHE A 586 -5.07 25.82 14.28
C PHE A 586 -6.20 24.79 14.43
N VAL A 587 -7.40 25.13 13.97
CA VAL A 587 -8.61 24.35 14.27
C VAL A 587 -9.51 24.20 13.05
N VAL A 588 -9.93 22.97 12.71
CA VAL A 588 -10.98 22.69 11.74
C VAL A 588 -12.33 23.11 12.33
N SER A 589 -12.98 24.07 11.68
CA SER A 589 -14.26 24.63 12.14
C SER A 589 -15.47 23.96 11.49
N ALA A 590 -15.36 23.49 10.24
CA ALA A 590 -16.39 22.70 9.58
C ALA A 590 -15.79 21.72 8.54
N PRO A 591 -16.32 20.49 8.41
CA PRO A 591 -17.45 19.93 9.17
C PRO A 591 -17.05 19.59 10.60
N ASN A 592 -17.92 19.87 11.58
CA ASN A 592 -17.58 19.65 12.99
C ASN A 592 -18.78 19.27 13.88
N THR A 593 -19.91 18.85 13.27
CA THR A 593 -21.10 18.40 13.98
C THR A 593 -21.68 17.14 13.34
N ALA A 594 -22.33 16.30 14.15
CA ALA A 594 -22.90 15.03 13.68
C ALA A 594 -24.13 15.17 12.77
N SER A 595 -24.74 16.36 12.73
CA SER A 595 -25.87 16.66 11.84
C SER A 595 -25.45 16.99 10.41
N VAL A 596 -24.16 17.15 10.14
CA VAL A 596 -23.66 17.37 8.77
C VAL A 596 -23.84 16.08 7.96
N ALA A 597 -24.47 16.22 6.79
CA ALA A 597 -24.58 15.17 5.79
C ALA A 597 -24.15 15.74 4.43
N TRP A 598 -23.23 15.05 3.77
CA TRP A 598 -22.72 15.40 2.44
C TRP A 598 -23.12 14.33 1.43
N ASP A 599 -23.56 14.72 0.24
CA ASP A 599 -23.88 13.76 -0.82
C ASP A 599 -22.62 13.43 -1.63
N GLY A 600 -22.41 12.13 -1.92
CA GLY A 600 -21.32 11.69 -2.78
C GLY A 600 -21.34 12.38 -4.14
N GLY A 601 -20.18 12.85 -4.60
CA GLY A 601 -20.02 13.62 -5.84
C GLY A 601 -20.37 15.11 -5.72
N SER A 602 -20.91 15.57 -4.59
CA SER A 602 -21.15 17.00 -4.35
C SER A 602 -19.86 17.75 -4.01
N THR A 603 -19.87 19.07 -4.18
CA THR A 603 -18.80 19.96 -3.71
C THR A 603 -19.18 20.56 -2.36
N GLN A 604 -18.30 20.52 -1.38
CA GLN A 604 -18.55 21.00 -0.02
C GLN A 604 -17.43 21.91 0.48
N PRO A 605 -17.74 22.95 1.28
CA PRO A 605 -16.71 23.75 1.92
C PRO A 605 -16.13 23.03 3.14
N VAL A 606 -14.80 23.06 3.26
CA VAL A 606 -14.07 22.74 4.49
C VAL A 606 -13.46 24.04 5.00
N THR A 607 -13.69 24.37 6.26
CA THR A 607 -13.20 25.61 6.87
C THR A 607 -12.35 25.33 8.11
N TRP A 608 -11.38 26.19 8.36
CA TRP A 608 -10.50 26.13 9.51
C TRP A 608 -10.10 27.53 9.97
N ASP A 609 -9.72 27.67 11.23
CA ASP A 609 -9.07 28.86 11.75
C ASP A 609 -7.58 28.81 11.40
N VAL A 610 -7.14 29.73 10.54
CA VAL A 610 -5.72 29.87 10.15
C VAL A 610 -4.87 30.21 11.38
N ALA A 611 -5.40 30.94 12.35
CA ALA A 611 -4.74 31.29 13.59
C ALA A 611 -3.28 31.79 13.44
N GLY A 612 -2.99 32.58 12.39
CA GLY A 612 -1.65 33.11 12.13
C GLY A 612 -0.61 32.10 11.63
N THR A 613 -1.00 30.86 11.33
CA THR A 613 -0.07 29.80 10.86
C THR A 613 0.53 30.07 9.48
N ASN A 614 -0.13 30.87 8.65
CA ASN A 614 0.40 31.32 7.36
C ASN A 614 1.42 32.46 7.47
N ALA A 615 1.75 32.89 8.70
CA ALA A 615 2.70 33.95 9.00
C ALA A 615 3.43 33.63 10.33
N ASN A 616 3.90 34.67 11.02
CA ASN A 616 4.36 34.61 12.41
C ASN A 616 5.47 33.58 12.71
N GLY A 617 6.27 33.24 11.70
CA GLY A 617 7.36 32.27 11.80
C GLY A 617 6.95 30.82 11.56
N VAL A 618 5.65 30.51 11.60
CA VAL A 618 5.11 29.20 11.19
C VAL A 618 5.11 29.09 9.66
N ASN A 619 4.71 30.17 8.98
CA ASN A 619 4.82 30.39 7.53
C ASN A 619 4.32 29.23 6.65
N CYS A 620 3.29 28.49 7.08
CA CYS A 620 2.68 27.42 6.31
C CYS A 620 1.82 28.02 5.19
N ALA A 621 2.29 27.91 3.95
CA ALA A 621 1.66 28.55 2.80
C ALA A 621 0.42 27.76 2.33
N THR A 622 0.47 26.44 2.42
CA THR A 622 -0.57 25.55 1.90
C THR A 622 -0.88 24.38 2.83
N VAL A 623 -2.12 23.90 2.76
CA VAL A 623 -2.63 22.76 3.52
C VAL A 623 -3.16 21.67 2.59
N ASN A 624 -3.13 20.44 3.07
CA ASN A 624 -3.84 19.32 2.44
C ASN A 624 -5.09 19.00 3.27
N ILE A 625 -6.16 18.65 2.56
CA ILE A 625 -7.44 18.26 3.15
C ILE A 625 -7.65 16.78 2.86
N ARG A 626 -7.78 15.99 3.92
CA ARG A 626 -7.95 14.54 3.84
C ARG A 626 -9.25 14.08 4.47
N LEU A 627 -9.78 12.98 3.94
CA LEU A 627 -10.97 12.30 4.43
C LEU A 627 -10.61 10.96 5.07
N SER A 628 -11.16 10.76 6.26
CA SER A 628 -11.31 9.47 6.92
C SER A 628 -12.75 8.99 6.77
N THR A 629 -12.94 7.68 6.61
CA THR A 629 -14.26 7.04 6.64
C THR A 629 -14.42 6.06 7.81
N ASP A 630 -13.39 5.91 8.65
CA ASP A 630 -13.28 4.97 9.77
C ASP A 630 -13.27 5.67 11.14
N GLY A 631 -13.86 6.85 11.23
CA GLY A 631 -13.96 7.61 12.48
C GLY A 631 -12.71 8.41 12.84
N GLY A 632 -11.80 8.62 11.89
CA GLY A 632 -10.56 9.38 12.07
C GLY A 632 -9.31 8.52 12.26
N LEU A 633 -9.41 7.19 12.22
CA LEU A 633 -8.29 6.28 12.47
C LEU A 633 -7.28 6.30 11.30
N THR A 634 -7.77 6.39 10.05
CA THR A 634 -6.94 6.48 8.85
C THR A 634 -7.45 7.55 7.88
N TYR A 635 -6.53 8.14 7.10
CA TYR A 635 -6.81 9.21 6.13
C TYR A 635 -6.28 8.89 4.72
N PRO A 636 -6.76 7.79 4.09
CA PRO A 636 -6.25 7.35 2.78
C PRO A 636 -6.69 8.24 1.62
N THR A 637 -7.77 9.02 1.78
CA THR A 637 -8.33 9.83 0.70
C THR A 637 -7.88 11.28 0.83
N VAL A 638 -7.17 11.80 -0.17
CA VAL A 638 -6.87 13.23 -0.29
C VAL A 638 -8.03 13.89 -1.04
N LEU A 639 -8.73 14.81 -0.38
CA LEU A 639 -9.84 15.56 -0.98
C LEU A 639 -9.31 16.75 -1.80
N LEU A 640 -8.26 17.41 -1.32
CA LEU A 640 -7.58 18.50 -1.99
C LEU A 640 -6.16 18.64 -1.44
N ALA A 641 -5.17 18.73 -2.31
CA ALA A 641 -3.77 18.99 -1.93
C ALA A 641 -3.35 20.41 -2.30
N GLY A 642 -2.46 21.01 -1.50
CA GLY A 642 -1.88 22.32 -1.79
C GLY A 642 -2.88 23.48 -1.77
N ALA A 643 -3.96 23.37 -0.98
CA ALA A 643 -4.91 24.46 -0.82
C ALA A 643 -4.24 25.64 -0.08
N PRO A 644 -4.45 26.91 -0.49
CA PRO A 644 -3.92 28.05 0.26
C PRO A 644 -4.37 28.03 1.71
N ASN A 645 -3.46 28.29 2.65
CA ASN A 645 -3.78 28.38 4.07
C ASN A 645 -4.48 29.72 4.41
N ASN A 646 -5.73 29.87 3.96
CA ASN A 646 -6.54 31.09 4.08
C ASN A 646 -7.90 30.88 4.79
N GLY A 647 -8.13 29.68 5.33
CA GLY A 647 -9.26 29.36 6.21
C GLY A 647 -10.45 28.67 5.54
N SER A 648 -10.43 28.47 4.22
CA SER A 648 -11.48 27.74 3.52
C SER A 648 -11.01 27.16 2.18
N ALA A 649 -11.47 25.95 1.86
CA ALA A 649 -11.39 25.41 0.51
C ALA A 649 -12.63 24.59 0.16
N THR A 650 -12.95 24.54 -1.13
CA THR A 650 -14.02 23.67 -1.64
C THR A 650 -13.43 22.35 -2.08
N VAL A 651 -14.01 21.25 -1.61
CA VAL A 651 -13.58 19.89 -1.93
C VAL A 651 -14.69 19.13 -2.65
N THR A 652 -14.31 18.16 -3.48
CA THR A 652 -15.28 17.21 -4.07
C THR A 652 -15.38 15.99 -3.18
N VAL A 653 -16.59 15.67 -2.73
CA VAL A 653 -16.85 14.56 -1.81
C VAL A 653 -16.83 13.23 -2.60
N PRO A 654 -16.02 12.24 -2.21
CA PRO A 654 -16.02 10.94 -2.87
C PRO A 654 -17.35 10.22 -2.64
N SER A 655 -17.74 9.37 -3.59
CA SER A 655 -19.01 8.62 -3.53
C SER A 655 -18.90 7.37 -2.65
N VAL A 656 -18.44 7.54 -1.40
CA VAL A 656 -18.27 6.46 -0.42
C VAL A 656 -19.21 6.71 0.75
N ALA A 657 -20.30 5.94 0.82
CA ALA A 657 -21.29 6.09 1.88
C ALA A 657 -20.71 5.67 3.24
N THR A 658 -20.80 6.55 4.24
CA THR A 658 -20.34 6.28 5.62
C THR A 658 -21.01 7.23 6.62
N THR A 659 -21.16 6.80 7.88
CA THR A 659 -21.63 7.63 9.00
C THR A 659 -20.50 8.03 9.96
N THR A 660 -19.27 7.65 9.64
CA THR A 660 -18.08 7.85 10.48
C THR A 660 -17.03 8.69 9.77
N ALA A 661 -17.46 9.62 8.91
CA ALA A 661 -16.54 10.49 8.18
C ALA A 661 -15.89 11.53 9.11
N ARG A 662 -14.60 11.77 8.91
CA ARG A 662 -13.84 12.86 9.57
C ARG A 662 -12.95 13.56 8.56
N VAL A 663 -12.80 14.87 8.69
CA VAL A 663 -11.87 15.65 7.86
C VAL A 663 -10.64 16.01 8.68
N MET A 664 -9.47 15.88 8.07
CA MET A 664 -8.20 16.40 8.59
C MET A 664 -7.74 17.52 7.66
N VAL A 665 -7.33 18.64 8.25
CA VAL A 665 -6.58 19.69 7.56
C VAL A 665 -5.16 19.67 8.11
N GLU A 666 -4.19 19.35 7.27
CA GLU A 666 -2.78 19.23 7.63
C GLU A 666 -1.93 20.25 6.87
N ALA A 667 -0.88 20.77 7.48
CA ALA A 667 0.10 21.56 6.77
C ALA A 667 0.77 20.72 5.67
N ALA A 668 0.97 21.30 4.48
CA ALA A 668 1.66 20.63 3.38
C ALA A 668 3.19 20.70 3.50
N ASP A 669 3.69 21.71 4.21
CA ASP A 669 5.10 22.10 4.37
C ASP A 669 5.54 22.16 5.85
N ASN A 670 4.70 21.68 6.78
CA ASN A 670 4.95 21.69 8.22
C ASN A 670 4.29 20.46 8.89
N TYR A 671 4.44 20.27 10.20
CA TYR A 671 4.02 19.04 10.89
C TYR A 671 2.66 19.11 11.60
N PHE A 672 2.08 20.30 11.72
CA PHE A 672 0.84 20.50 12.44
C PHE A 672 -0.38 20.12 11.58
N PHE A 673 -1.44 19.71 12.26
CA PHE A 673 -2.73 19.41 11.65
C PHE A 673 -3.84 19.57 12.68
N ASP A 674 -5.08 19.59 12.22
CA ASP A 674 -6.24 19.38 13.07
C ASP A 674 -7.28 18.47 12.42
N ILE A 675 -8.11 17.83 13.24
CA ILE A 675 -9.15 16.88 12.83
C ILE A 675 -10.50 17.41 13.31
N SER A 676 -11.53 17.33 12.47
CA SER A 676 -12.92 17.57 12.88
C SER A 676 -13.27 16.79 14.17
N ASN A 677 -13.91 17.41 15.15
CA ASN A 677 -14.23 16.82 16.46
C ASN A 677 -15.37 15.80 16.43
N ALA A 678 -16.20 15.77 15.39
CA ALA A 678 -17.37 14.89 15.30
C ALA A 678 -17.43 14.13 13.97
N ASN A 679 -17.95 12.89 14.03
CA ASN A 679 -18.29 12.11 12.83
C ASN A 679 -19.44 12.78 12.09
N PHE A 680 -19.34 12.89 10.77
CA PHE A 680 -20.44 13.32 9.90
C PHE A 680 -20.80 12.23 8.89
N THR A 681 -21.91 12.42 8.16
CA THR A 681 -22.41 11.43 7.19
C THR A 681 -22.02 11.81 5.77
N ILE A 682 -21.57 10.83 4.99
CA ILE A 682 -21.52 10.90 3.52
C ILE A 682 -22.58 9.95 2.97
N ASN A 683 -23.52 10.47 2.21
CA ASN A 683 -24.54 9.70 1.50
C ASN A 683 -23.97 9.17 0.19
N ALA A 684 -24.52 8.07 -0.32
CA ALA A 684 -24.22 7.62 -1.68
C ALA A 684 -24.57 8.70 -2.71
N ALA A 685 -23.80 8.80 -3.79
CA ALA A 685 -24.13 9.70 -4.88
C ALA A 685 -25.52 9.38 -5.45
N ALA A 686 -26.26 10.42 -5.80
CA ALA A 686 -27.54 10.25 -6.49
C ALA A 686 -27.31 9.51 -7.82
N ALA A 687 -28.08 8.46 -8.08
CA ALA A 687 -28.01 7.73 -9.35
C ALA A 687 -28.29 8.70 -10.52
N ALA A 688 -27.43 8.71 -11.54
CA ALA A 688 -27.59 9.54 -12.72
C ALA A 688 -28.91 9.22 -13.45
N CYS A 689 -29.59 10.24 -13.95
CA CYS A 689 -30.79 10.11 -14.77
C CYS A 689 -30.40 9.56 -16.16
N ALA A 690 -30.60 8.27 -16.41
CA ALA A 690 -30.23 7.64 -17.66
C ALA A 690 -31.20 8.00 -18.80
N ALA A 691 -30.68 8.15 -20.01
CA ALA A 691 -31.48 8.36 -21.22
C ALA A 691 -32.34 7.11 -21.53
N PRO A 692 -33.55 7.27 -22.13
CA PRO A 692 -34.33 6.14 -22.61
C PRO A 692 -33.60 5.41 -23.75
N THR A 693 -33.73 4.09 -23.81
CA THR A 693 -33.09 3.22 -24.82
C THR A 693 -34.10 2.68 -25.83
N ASP A 694 -33.63 2.01 -26.88
CA ASP A 694 -34.47 1.32 -27.89
C ASP A 694 -35.50 2.21 -28.60
N LEU A 695 -35.08 3.44 -28.92
CA LEU A 695 -35.91 4.42 -29.61
C LEU A 695 -36.23 3.96 -31.04
N SER A 696 -37.51 3.87 -31.39
CA SER A 696 -37.96 3.43 -32.73
C SER A 696 -39.22 4.15 -33.19
N VAL A 697 -39.40 4.28 -34.51
CA VAL A 697 -40.59 4.90 -35.12
C VAL A 697 -41.26 3.91 -36.08
N SER A 698 -42.59 3.85 -36.05
CA SER A 698 -43.43 2.92 -36.82
C SER A 698 -44.75 3.56 -37.26
N SER A 699 -45.57 2.82 -38.02
CA SER A 699 -46.91 3.25 -38.47
C SER A 699 -46.91 4.62 -39.18
N ILE A 700 -45.94 4.85 -40.05
CA ILE A 700 -45.73 6.13 -40.72
C ILE A 700 -46.69 6.28 -41.91
N THR A 701 -47.38 7.42 -41.97
CA THR A 701 -48.30 7.78 -43.07
C THR A 701 -47.88 9.11 -43.70
N ALA A 702 -48.71 9.66 -44.59
CA ALA A 702 -48.51 11.01 -45.12
C ALA A 702 -48.61 12.10 -44.04
N SER A 703 -49.20 11.82 -42.86
CA SER A 703 -49.46 12.85 -41.84
C SER A 703 -49.35 12.42 -40.37
N SER A 704 -48.89 11.20 -40.09
CA SER A 704 -48.74 10.66 -38.73
C SER A 704 -47.62 9.62 -38.60
N ALA A 705 -47.18 9.35 -37.36
CA ALA A 705 -46.25 8.27 -37.00
C ALA A 705 -46.38 7.88 -35.51
N THR A 706 -45.81 6.75 -35.09
CA THR A 706 -45.79 6.28 -33.69
C THR A 706 -44.38 6.01 -33.22
N VAL A 707 -43.99 6.54 -32.06
CA VAL A 707 -42.66 6.43 -31.46
C VAL A 707 -42.69 5.49 -30.25
N SER A 708 -41.78 4.52 -30.18
CA SER A 708 -41.64 3.57 -29.06
C SER A 708 -40.24 3.66 -28.45
N PHE A 709 -40.11 3.33 -27.15
CA PHE A 709 -38.86 3.39 -26.39
C PHE A 709 -38.96 2.61 -25.07
N THR A 710 -37.80 2.19 -24.55
CA THR A 710 -37.65 1.57 -23.24
C THR A 710 -37.45 2.64 -22.17
N ALA A 711 -38.27 2.60 -21.12
CA ALA A 711 -38.24 3.54 -20.00
C ALA A 711 -36.93 3.44 -19.20
N SER A 712 -36.36 4.57 -18.77
CA SER A 712 -35.24 4.56 -17.82
C SER A 712 -35.76 4.39 -16.39
N GLY A 713 -35.10 3.54 -15.60
CA GLY A 713 -35.65 3.05 -14.32
C GLY A 713 -35.94 4.10 -13.24
N SER A 714 -35.42 5.33 -13.37
CA SER A 714 -35.60 6.45 -12.43
C SER A 714 -36.46 7.61 -12.97
N ALA A 715 -36.98 7.51 -14.20
CA ALA A 715 -37.75 8.57 -14.83
C ALA A 715 -39.23 8.56 -14.42
N THR A 716 -39.79 9.75 -14.19
CA THR A 716 -41.21 9.97 -13.84
C THR A 716 -42.03 10.48 -15.03
N SER A 717 -41.39 11.10 -16.01
CA SER A 717 -42.00 11.52 -17.28
C SER A 717 -40.96 11.68 -18.39
N TYR A 718 -41.41 11.85 -19.62
CA TYR A 718 -40.57 12.05 -20.81
C TYR A 718 -41.10 13.23 -21.61
N VAL A 719 -40.20 14.09 -22.10
CA VAL A 719 -40.54 15.17 -23.04
C VAL A 719 -40.15 14.71 -24.44
N VAL A 720 -41.15 14.61 -25.33
CA VAL A 720 -40.99 14.22 -26.73
C VAL A 720 -41.18 15.45 -27.60
N THR A 721 -40.16 15.80 -28.39
CA THR A 721 -40.22 16.89 -29.37
C THR A 721 -39.97 16.37 -30.77
N THR A 722 -40.68 16.93 -31.74
CA THR A 722 -40.47 16.66 -33.17
C THR A 722 -39.92 17.89 -33.88
N SER A 723 -39.16 17.69 -34.97
CA SER A 723 -38.64 18.75 -35.84
C SER A 723 -38.68 18.26 -37.29
N PRO A 724 -39.10 19.05 -38.30
CA PRO A 724 -39.32 20.51 -38.30
C PRO A 724 -40.68 20.98 -37.74
N ALA A 725 -41.62 20.08 -37.41
CA ALA A 725 -42.86 20.46 -36.73
C ALA A 725 -42.63 20.51 -35.21
N THR A 726 -42.50 21.71 -34.64
CA THR A 726 -42.15 21.93 -33.22
C THR A 726 -43.31 21.65 -32.25
N ALA A 727 -43.92 20.46 -32.33
CA ALA A 727 -44.81 19.96 -31.30
C ALA A 727 -43.97 19.34 -30.17
N SER A 728 -44.23 19.76 -28.93
CA SER A 728 -43.64 19.19 -27.71
C SER A 728 -44.75 18.60 -26.86
N GLN A 729 -44.57 17.37 -26.39
CA GLN A 729 -45.53 16.71 -25.52
C GLN A 729 -44.82 15.97 -24.38
N THR A 730 -45.38 16.10 -23.18
CA THR A 730 -44.92 15.34 -22.00
C THR A 730 -45.76 14.07 -21.87
N VAL A 731 -45.09 12.91 -21.78
CA VAL A 731 -45.72 11.60 -21.66
C VAL A 731 -45.18 10.86 -20.43
N THR A 732 -45.95 9.93 -19.88
CA THR A 732 -45.54 9.11 -18.73
C THR A 732 -45.24 7.65 -19.13
N ALA A 733 -45.52 7.27 -20.38
CA ALA A 733 -45.33 5.92 -20.89
C ALA A 733 -45.08 5.92 -22.41
N SER A 734 -44.60 4.77 -22.91
CA SER A 734 -44.38 4.45 -24.32
C SER A 734 -45.41 3.41 -24.79
N PRO A 735 -45.90 3.41 -26.05
CA PRO A 735 -45.54 4.27 -27.18
C PRO A 735 -46.31 5.60 -27.26
N VAL A 736 -45.83 6.52 -28.11
CA VAL A 736 -46.31 7.90 -28.29
C VAL A 736 -46.75 8.12 -29.73
N SER A 737 -47.94 8.71 -29.94
CA SER A 737 -48.45 9.01 -31.29
C SER A 737 -48.15 10.45 -31.71
N LEU A 738 -47.66 10.62 -32.94
CA LEU A 738 -47.39 11.90 -33.61
C LEU A 738 -48.43 12.12 -34.71
N THR A 739 -49.04 13.30 -34.76
CA THR A 739 -50.10 13.67 -35.73
C THR A 739 -49.88 15.07 -36.29
N GLY A 740 -50.41 15.35 -37.48
CA GLY A 740 -50.33 16.68 -38.10
C GLY A 740 -49.04 16.92 -38.87
N LEU A 741 -48.39 15.85 -39.32
CA LEU A 741 -47.17 15.90 -40.11
C LEU A 741 -47.48 16.24 -41.58
N ALA A 742 -46.53 16.86 -42.27
CA ALA A 742 -46.63 17.18 -43.69
C ALA A 742 -46.18 15.98 -44.55
N PRO A 743 -46.85 15.66 -45.67
CA PRO A 743 -46.46 14.57 -46.57
C PRO A 743 -45.07 14.79 -47.19
N GLY A 744 -44.27 13.72 -47.28
CA GLY A 744 -42.94 13.75 -47.92
C GLY A 744 -41.84 14.47 -47.13
N VAL A 745 -42.00 14.64 -45.81
CA VAL A 745 -41.07 15.40 -44.96
C VAL A 745 -40.33 14.48 -43.99
N ASN A 746 -39.03 14.70 -43.84
CA ASN A 746 -38.18 14.05 -42.84
C ASN A 746 -38.35 14.72 -41.48
N TYR A 747 -38.60 13.93 -40.45
CA TYR A 747 -38.76 14.34 -39.07
C TYR A 747 -37.69 13.71 -38.17
N THR A 748 -37.22 14.48 -37.19
CA THR A 748 -36.43 13.97 -36.06
C THR A 748 -37.25 14.07 -34.79
N VAL A 749 -37.36 12.96 -34.07
CA VAL A 749 -37.92 12.88 -32.72
C VAL A 749 -36.80 12.96 -31.71
N SER A 750 -36.97 13.77 -30.67
CA SER A 750 -36.06 13.91 -29.53
C SER A 750 -36.81 13.58 -28.24
N ILE A 751 -36.26 12.69 -27.41
CA ILE A 751 -36.87 12.28 -26.13
C ILE A 751 -35.88 12.50 -24.99
N ALA A 752 -36.29 13.30 -24.01
CA ALA A 752 -35.55 13.52 -22.76
C ALA A 752 -36.34 12.97 -21.57
N ALA A 753 -35.73 12.11 -20.76
CA ALA A 753 -36.32 11.64 -19.51
C ALA A 753 -36.22 12.72 -18.42
N SER A 754 -37.30 12.91 -17.66
CA SER A 754 -37.33 13.72 -16.46
C SER A 754 -37.35 12.82 -15.24
N CYS A 755 -36.36 12.98 -14.35
CA CYS A 755 -36.23 12.22 -13.12
C CYS A 755 -36.65 13.05 -11.89
N ALA A 756 -36.67 12.43 -10.71
CA ALA A 756 -36.89 13.13 -9.46
C ALA A 756 -35.88 14.29 -9.25
N ALA A 757 -36.25 15.27 -8.44
CA ALA A 757 -35.46 16.48 -8.16
C ALA A 757 -35.13 17.38 -9.38
N GLY A 758 -35.86 17.23 -10.49
CA GLY A 758 -35.75 18.12 -11.66
C GLY A 758 -34.58 17.82 -12.59
N ALA A 759 -33.87 16.70 -12.38
CA ALA A 759 -32.81 16.24 -13.27
C ALA A 759 -33.40 15.75 -14.60
N THR A 760 -32.76 16.12 -15.72
CA THR A 760 -33.12 15.65 -17.06
C THR A 760 -31.97 14.82 -17.64
N ALA A 761 -32.30 13.69 -18.27
CA ALA A 761 -31.33 12.87 -18.97
C ALA A 761 -30.89 13.54 -20.28
N THR A 762 -29.76 13.08 -20.82
CA THR A 762 -29.35 13.40 -22.18
C THR A 762 -30.43 12.96 -23.18
N THR A 763 -30.70 13.78 -24.20
CA THR A 763 -31.76 13.53 -25.18
C THR A 763 -31.38 12.38 -26.11
N ALA A 764 -32.25 11.37 -26.23
CA ALA A 764 -32.16 10.34 -27.27
C ALA A 764 -32.93 10.79 -28.52
N THR A 765 -32.43 10.49 -29.73
CA THR A 765 -33.06 10.94 -30.99
C THR A 765 -33.26 9.81 -31.99
N VAL A 766 -34.27 9.94 -32.85
CA VAL A 766 -34.54 9.02 -33.97
C VAL A 766 -35.20 9.76 -35.14
N GLY A 767 -34.81 9.44 -36.38
CA GLY A 767 -35.36 10.04 -37.60
C GLY A 767 -36.39 9.17 -38.32
N PHE A 768 -37.35 9.77 -39.03
CA PHE A 768 -38.32 9.08 -39.90
C PHE A 768 -38.87 10.00 -41.01
N ALA A 769 -39.57 9.47 -42.03
CA ALA A 769 -40.08 10.24 -43.17
C ALA A 769 -41.54 9.89 -43.54
N THR A 770 -42.41 10.88 -43.75
CA THR A 770 -43.82 10.70 -44.17
C THR A 770 -43.97 10.42 -45.67
N THR A 771 -45.08 9.79 -46.10
CA THR A 771 -45.27 9.33 -47.50
C THR A 771 -45.77 10.44 -48.49
N PRO A 772 -45.42 10.46 -49.80
CA PRO A 772 -45.77 11.52 -50.79
C PRO A 772 -47.05 11.28 -51.67
N PRO A 773 -47.58 12.28 -52.44
CA PRO A 773 -48.74 12.19 -53.38
C PRO A 773 -48.40 11.76 -54.86
N PRO A 774 -49.37 11.43 -55.77
CA PRO A 774 -49.12 10.82 -57.12
C PRO A 774 -48.73 11.79 -58.27
N VAL A 775 -47.88 11.35 -59.24
CA VAL A 775 -47.01 12.21 -60.12
C VAL A 775 -46.87 11.73 -61.59
N CYS A 776 -46.34 12.59 -62.51
CA CYS A 776 -45.75 12.12 -63.80
C CYS A 776 -44.72 11.06 -63.42
N ASN A 777 -44.76 9.90 -64.07
CA ASN A 777 -44.04 8.75 -63.56
C ASN A 777 -42.62 8.74 -64.11
N ASP A 778 -41.69 8.87 -63.17
CA ASP A 778 -40.29 8.47 -63.27
C ASP A 778 -40.11 7.19 -64.11
N VAL A 779 -39.04 7.12 -64.91
CA VAL A 779 -38.68 5.86 -65.58
C VAL A 779 -38.47 4.76 -64.53
N THR A 780 -38.82 3.53 -64.90
CA THR A 780 -38.66 2.37 -64.01
C THR A 780 -37.44 1.57 -64.44
N ASP A 781 -36.92 0.68 -63.58
CA ASP A 781 -35.76 -0.17 -63.88
C ASP A 781 -34.50 0.57 -64.37
N LEU A 782 -34.30 1.82 -63.93
CA LEU A 782 -33.10 2.59 -64.24
C LEU A 782 -31.88 1.89 -63.64
N ALA A 783 -30.96 1.47 -64.49
CA ALA A 783 -29.78 0.72 -64.13
C ALA A 783 -28.56 1.20 -64.91
N VAL A 784 -27.39 1.13 -64.28
CA VAL A 784 -26.09 1.30 -64.94
C VAL A 784 -25.40 -0.05 -64.97
N SER A 785 -24.78 -0.39 -66.11
CA SER A 785 -24.07 -1.64 -66.35
C SER A 785 -22.81 -1.39 -67.19
N ASN A 786 -21.94 -2.39 -67.32
CA ASN A 786 -20.69 -2.32 -68.08
C ASN A 786 -19.81 -1.10 -67.71
N VAL A 787 -19.75 -0.78 -66.42
CA VAL A 787 -18.94 0.33 -65.92
C VAL A 787 -17.46 -0.05 -65.98
N THR A 788 -16.66 0.82 -66.58
CA THR A 788 -15.20 0.73 -66.60
C THR A 788 -14.62 2.02 -66.00
N GLY A 789 -13.29 2.14 -65.94
CA GLY A 789 -12.67 3.41 -65.56
C GLY A 789 -13.02 4.59 -66.47
N THR A 790 -13.44 4.36 -67.72
CA THR A 790 -13.64 5.44 -68.71
C THR A 790 -14.97 5.38 -69.48
N SER A 791 -15.84 4.41 -69.18
CA SER A 791 -17.13 4.22 -69.86
C SER A 791 -18.19 3.59 -68.96
N ALA A 792 -19.47 3.74 -69.30
CA ALA A 792 -20.59 3.05 -68.66
C ALA A 792 -21.80 2.94 -69.60
N THR A 793 -22.70 1.99 -69.36
CA THR A 793 -23.97 1.85 -70.10
C THR A 793 -25.13 2.11 -69.15
N VAL A 794 -26.09 2.97 -69.53
CA VAL A 794 -27.29 3.26 -68.74
C VAL A 794 -28.52 2.74 -69.48
N THR A 795 -29.38 2.01 -68.78
CA THR A 795 -30.63 1.42 -69.30
C THR A 795 -31.81 1.74 -68.39
N PHE A 796 -33.02 1.80 -68.91
CA PHE A 796 -34.25 1.97 -68.13
C PHE A 796 -35.47 1.39 -68.86
N THR A 797 -36.60 1.30 -68.17
CA THR A 797 -37.91 0.94 -68.73
C THR A 797 -38.77 2.21 -68.91
N PRO A 798 -39.19 2.52 -70.14
CA PRO A 798 -40.05 3.67 -70.44
C PRO A 798 -41.41 3.61 -69.75
N THR A 799 -41.97 4.76 -69.35
CA THR A 799 -43.35 4.85 -68.85
C THR A 799 -44.32 5.27 -69.96
N SER A 800 -45.60 4.93 -69.81
CA SER A 800 -46.62 5.09 -70.86
C SER A 800 -47.05 6.54 -71.15
N SER A 801 -46.49 7.54 -70.45
CA SER A 801 -46.88 8.96 -70.55
C SER A 801 -45.77 9.90 -71.08
N THR A 802 -44.69 9.36 -71.65
CA THR A 802 -43.47 10.11 -72.05
C THR A 802 -43.14 9.98 -73.55
N THR A 803 -42.66 11.05 -74.19
CA THR A 803 -42.34 11.12 -75.64
C THR A 803 -40.85 11.07 -75.99
N SER A 804 -39.95 11.50 -75.10
CA SER A 804 -38.49 11.41 -75.26
C SER A 804 -37.77 11.60 -73.93
N TYR A 805 -36.47 11.29 -73.88
CA TYR A 805 -35.62 11.43 -72.70
C TYR A 805 -34.41 12.31 -72.99
N THR A 806 -34.11 13.23 -72.08
CA THR A 806 -32.88 14.03 -72.12
C THR A 806 -31.93 13.51 -71.06
N VAL A 807 -30.81 12.91 -71.49
CA VAL A 807 -29.79 12.34 -70.59
C VAL A 807 -28.62 13.29 -70.48
N THR A 808 -28.25 13.67 -69.26
CA THR A 808 -27.06 14.50 -68.97
C THR A 808 -26.20 13.81 -67.92
N THR A 809 -24.91 13.64 -68.20
CA THR A 809 -23.94 13.08 -67.23
C THR A 809 -23.12 14.23 -66.61
N THR A 810 -22.80 14.22 -65.32
CA THR A 810 -21.99 15.26 -64.63
C THR A 810 -20.94 14.55 -63.76
N PRO A 811 -19.66 15.00 -63.63
CA PRO A 811 -19.08 16.31 -63.96
C PRO A 811 -18.71 16.58 -65.43
N THR A 812 -18.64 15.56 -66.29
CA THR A 812 -18.42 15.77 -67.74
C THR A 812 -19.77 15.90 -68.45
N THR A 813 -20.23 17.14 -68.71
CA THR A 813 -21.58 17.46 -69.21
C THR A 813 -21.80 17.10 -70.68
N THR A 814 -21.91 15.81 -70.97
CA THR A 814 -22.41 15.33 -72.27
C THR A 814 -23.93 15.18 -72.16
N THR A 815 -24.68 16.02 -72.88
CA THR A 815 -26.15 15.95 -72.96
C THR A 815 -26.57 15.30 -74.28
N GLN A 816 -27.46 14.31 -74.20
CA GLN A 816 -27.97 13.56 -75.35
C GLN A 816 -29.49 13.40 -75.24
N THR A 817 -30.22 13.61 -76.33
CA THR A 817 -31.66 13.32 -76.39
C THR A 817 -31.87 11.97 -77.06
N ILE A 818 -32.57 11.06 -76.38
CA ILE A 818 -32.86 9.71 -76.87
C ILE A 818 -34.36 9.43 -76.85
N THR A 819 -34.82 8.55 -77.73
CA THR A 819 -36.20 8.04 -77.77
C THR A 819 -36.31 6.58 -77.33
N GLY A 820 -35.17 5.90 -77.22
CA GLY A 820 -35.07 4.54 -76.68
C GLY A 820 -34.62 4.53 -75.22
N ALA A 821 -34.54 3.33 -74.66
CA ALA A 821 -34.34 3.14 -73.21
C ALA A 821 -32.90 2.74 -72.82
N LEU A 822 -31.91 3.08 -73.66
CA LEU A 822 -30.49 2.73 -73.48
C LEU A 822 -29.57 3.85 -73.99
N VAL A 823 -28.48 4.12 -73.26
CA VAL A 823 -27.40 5.05 -73.67
C VAL A 823 -26.02 4.56 -73.22
N ASN A 824 -25.02 4.68 -74.10
CA ASN A 824 -23.61 4.39 -73.80
C ASN A 824 -22.84 5.69 -73.52
N LEU A 825 -22.10 5.73 -72.41
CA LEU A 825 -21.26 6.84 -71.97
C LEU A 825 -19.78 6.46 -72.18
N ALA A 826 -18.99 7.38 -72.73
CA ALA A 826 -17.56 7.20 -72.97
C ALA A 826 -16.78 8.49 -72.65
N GLY A 827 -15.47 8.38 -72.40
CA GLY A 827 -14.60 9.52 -72.06
C GLY A 827 -14.72 9.97 -70.60
N LEU A 828 -15.13 9.07 -69.71
CA LEU A 828 -15.23 9.32 -68.27
C LEU A 828 -13.84 9.26 -67.61
N THR A 829 -13.71 9.90 -66.46
CA THR A 829 -12.51 9.91 -65.62
C THR A 829 -12.58 8.76 -64.62
N PRO A 830 -11.53 7.94 -64.45
CA PRO A 830 -11.52 6.86 -63.45
C PRO A 830 -11.74 7.35 -62.00
N GLY A 831 -12.34 6.50 -61.16
CA GLY A 831 -12.58 6.77 -59.72
C GLY A 831 -13.45 8.01 -59.44
N THR A 832 -14.27 8.41 -60.41
CA THR A 832 -15.09 9.62 -60.33
C THR A 832 -16.55 9.22 -60.22
N ALA A 833 -17.25 9.77 -59.22
CA ALA A 833 -18.69 9.63 -59.14
C ALA A 833 -19.35 10.47 -60.24
N TYR A 834 -20.21 9.82 -61.03
CA TYR A 834 -21.00 10.45 -62.07
C TYR A 834 -22.47 10.36 -61.71
N THR A 835 -23.16 11.48 -61.87
CA THR A 835 -24.62 11.52 -61.85
C THR A 835 -25.13 11.54 -63.28
N VAL A 836 -25.98 10.57 -63.61
CA VAL A 836 -26.74 10.56 -64.86
C VAL A 836 -28.14 11.04 -64.57
N ASN A 837 -28.47 12.20 -65.10
CA ASN A 837 -29.79 12.77 -65.04
C ASN A 837 -30.58 12.43 -66.31
N ILE A 838 -31.67 11.68 -66.17
CA ILE A 838 -32.63 11.35 -67.23
C ILE A 838 -33.91 12.14 -67.01
N VAL A 839 -34.10 13.16 -67.83
CA VAL A 839 -35.34 13.95 -67.85
C VAL A 839 -36.32 13.31 -68.82
N SER A 840 -37.40 12.76 -68.29
CA SER A 840 -38.56 12.25 -69.01
C SER A 840 -39.45 13.41 -69.45
N ASN A 841 -39.59 13.60 -70.76
CA ASN A 841 -40.45 14.64 -71.32
C ASN A 841 -41.88 14.07 -71.46
N CYS A 842 -42.77 14.34 -70.48
CA CYS A 842 -44.15 13.83 -70.44
C CYS A 842 -45.07 14.58 -71.42
N THR A 843 -46.09 13.90 -71.99
CA THR A 843 -47.08 14.50 -72.90
C THR A 843 -47.97 15.58 -72.26
N SER A 844 -48.06 15.63 -70.93
CA SER A 844 -48.81 16.63 -70.15
C SER A 844 -48.07 17.98 -70.01
N GLY A 845 -46.87 18.12 -70.59
CA GLY A 845 -46.04 19.32 -70.46
C GLY A 845 -45.22 19.38 -69.17
N GLY A 846 -45.37 18.39 -68.28
CA GLY A 846 -44.49 18.19 -67.12
C GLY A 846 -43.22 17.43 -67.49
N THR A 847 -42.19 17.55 -66.66
CA THR A 847 -40.97 16.74 -66.76
C THR A 847 -40.76 16.01 -65.45
N THR A 848 -40.36 14.74 -65.52
CA THR A 848 -39.77 14.05 -64.37
C THR A 848 -38.33 13.76 -64.60
N THR A 849 -37.58 13.70 -63.52
CA THR A 849 -36.14 13.70 -63.53
C THR A 849 -35.71 12.53 -62.68
N ASN A 850 -35.22 11.48 -63.32
CA ASN A 850 -34.61 10.36 -62.62
C ASN A 850 -33.12 10.53 -62.68
N THR A 851 -32.49 10.53 -61.52
CA THR A 851 -31.03 10.48 -61.41
C THR A 851 -30.61 9.08 -61.03
N ILE A 852 -29.58 8.56 -61.71
CA ILE A 852 -28.82 7.42 -61.20
C ILE A 852 -27.37 7.83 -61.09
N ASP A 853 -26.82 7.58 -59.91
CA ASP A 853 -25.41 7.78 -59.64
C ASP A 853 -24.67 6.47 -59.90
N PHE A 854 -23.49 6.57 -60.49
CA PHE A 854 -22.56 5.46 -60.59
C PHE A 854 -21.13 6.00 -60.46
N GLY A 855 -20.22 5.19 -59.91
CA GLY A 855 -18.80 5.50 -59.89
C GLY A 855 -18.09 4.79 -61.02
N THR A 856 -17.22 5.47 -61.75
CA THR A 856 -16.23 4.76 -62.59
C THR A 856 -15.22 4.06 -61.69
N ILE A 857 -14.73 2.92 -62.17
CA ILE A 857 -13.77 2.11 -61.43
C ILE A 857 -12.45 2.91 -61.23
N PRO A 858 -11.87 2.96 -60.01
CA PRO A 858 -10.59 3.61 -59.74
C PRO A 858 -9.46 3.07 -60.62
N GLY A 859 -8.49 3.94 -60.95
CA GLY A 859 -7.33 3.53 -61.76
C GLY A 859 -6.43 2.48 -61.08
N ASN A 860 -6.56 2.33 -59.75
CA ASN A 860 -5.79 1.40 -58.92
C ASN A 860 -6.67 0.33 -58.26
N ASP A 861 -7.79 0.00 -58.89
CA ASP A 861 -8.71 -1.06 -58.46
C ASP A 861 -8.05 -2.45 -58.44
N GLU A 862 -7.13 -2.67 -59.37
CA GLU A 862 -6.38 -3.91 -59.49
C GLU A 862 -4.98 -3.79 -58.88
N CYS A 863 -4.50 -4.86 -58.24
CA CYS A 863 -3.13 -4.91 -57.69
C CYS A 863 -2.06 -4.51 -58.72
N SER A 864 -2.22 -4.92 -59.98
CA SER A 864 -1.25 -4.60 -61.04
C SER A 864 -1.15 -3.10 -61.33
N ALA A 865 -2.15 -2.32 -60.94
CA ALA A 865 -2.23 -0.87 -61.10
C ALA A 865 -1.98 -0.11 -59.78
N ALA A 866 -1.42 -0.77 -58.77
CA ALA A 866 -1.19 -0.18 -57.46
C ALA A 866 -0.39 1.13 -57.50
N ILE A 867 -0.91 2.18 -56.87
CA ILE A 867 -0.24 3.50 -56.78
C ILE A 867 0.96 3.41 -55.84
N SER A 868 2.13 3.87 -56.28
CA SER A 868 3.35 3.85 -55.46
C SER A 868 3.35 4.97 -54.40
N LEU A 869 3.45 4.58 -53.13
CA LEU A 869 3.66 5.42 -51.97
C LEU A 869 5.16 5.54 -51.66
N THR A 870 5.56 6.71 -51.18
CA THR A 870 6.94 6.97 -50.76
C THR A 870 7.13 6.62 -49.29
N SER A 871 8.09 5.74 -49.00
CA SER A 871 8.53 5.44 -47.63
C SER A 871 9.33 6.60 -47.04
N ASN A 872 8.83 7.25 -45.99
CA ASN A 872 9.46 8.44 -45.39
C ASN A 872 9.65 8.33 -43.87
N PRO A 873 10.60 9.04 -43.24
CA PRO A 873 10.74 9.04 -41.78
C PRO A 873 9.55 9.65 -41.02
N SER A 874 8.71 10.44 -41.70
CA SER A 874 7.47 11.01 -41.18
C SER A 874 6.31 10.71 -42.12
N CYS A 875 5.08 10.72 -41.60
CA CYS A 875 3.88 10.41 -42.38
C CYS A 875 3.61 11.52 -43.41
N MET A 876 3.91 11.24 -44.68
CA MET A 876 3.48 12.05 -45.82
C MET A 876 2.23 11.42 -46.44
N SER A 877 1.08 11.99 -46.10
CA SER A 877 -0.23 11.47 -46.51
C SER A 877 -0.48 11.63 -48.01
N THR A 878 -0.97 10.57 -48.64
CA THR A 878 -1.54 10.55 -50.00
C THR A 878 -3.04 10.36 -49.89
N THR A 879 -3.82 11.22 -50.54
CA THR A 879 -5.29 11.09 -50.56
C THR A 879 -5.72 9.99 -51.53
N GLY A 880 -6.71 9.19 -51.12
CA GLY A 880 -7.31 8.13 -51.91
C GLY A 880 -8.82 8.04 -51.72
N THR A 881 -9.48 7.19 -52.50
CA THR A 881 -10.90 6.87 -52.38
C THR A 881 -11.15 5.43 -52.81
N ILE A 882 -12.13 4.79 -52.17
CA ILE A 882 -12.68 3.49 -52.59
C ILE A 882 -13.95 3.65 -53.44
N SER A 883 -14.31 4.88 -53.81
CA SER A 883 -15.54 5.14 -54.56
C SER A 883 -15.49 4.49 -55.94
N GLY A 884 -16.48 3.64 -56.24
CA GLY A 884 -16.57 2.88 -57.48
C GLY A 884 -15.62 1.68 -57.55
N ALA A 885 -14.89 1.36 -56.48
CA ALA A 885 -14.00 0.22 -56.45
C ALA A 885 -14.76 -1.10 -56.59
N THR A 886 -14.13 -2.09 -57.20
CA THR A 886 -14.64 -3.45 -57.28
C THR A 886 -13.77 -4.40 -56.47
N GLN A 887 -14.26 -5.61 -56.25
CA GLN A 887 -13.54 -6.60 -55.46
C GLN A 887 -12.52 -7.33 -56.34
N SER A 888 -11.25 -6.88 -56.32
CA SER A 888 -10.19 -7.56 -57.08
C SER A 888 -9.80 -8.93 -56.50
N GLN A 889 -10.01 -9.15 -55.19
CA GLN A 889 -9.88 -10.46 -54.56
C GLN A 889 -10.80 -10.61 -53.34
N VAL A 890 -11.01 -11.82 -52.82
CA VAL A 890 -11.87 -12.03 -51.64
C VAL A 890 -11.36 -11.28 -50.39
N ALA A 891 -12.26 -10.91 -49.48
CA ALA A 891 -11.88 -10.30 -48.21
C ALA A 891 -11.02 -11.26 -47.38
N SER A 892 -9.99 -10.74 -46.73
CA SER A 892 -9.17 -11.52 -45.81
C SER A 892 -9.80 -11.55 -44.42
N THR A 893 -9.49 -12.58 -43.63
CA THR A 893 -9.76 -12.52 -42.19
C THR A 893 -8.81 -11.53 -41.54
N CYS A 894 -9.33 -10.45 -40.99
CA CYS A 894 -8.57 -9.43 -40.29
C CYS A 894 -9.12 -9.17 -38.89
N SER A 895 -8.23 -9.03 -37.89
CA SER A 895 -8.62 -8.81 -36.49
C SER A 895 -9.67 -9.79 -35.92
N GLY A 896 -9.84 -10.98 -36.54
CA GLY A 896 -10.83 -11.99 -36.16
C GLY A 896 -12.17 -11.90 -36.89
N ALA A 897 -12.34 -10.93 -37.79
CA ALA A 897 -13.53 -10.72 -38.61
C ALA A 897 -13.22 -10.87 -40.11
N VAL A 898 -14.24 -11.09 -40.93
CA VAL A 898 -14.13 -11.15 -42.39
C VAL A 898 -15.21 -10.25 -42.95
N SER A 899 -14.81 -9.22 -43.69
CA SER A 899 -15.78 -8.36 -44.38
C SER A 899 -16.55 -9.16 -45.43
N ALA A 900 -17.85 -8.91 -45.55
CA ALA A 900 -18.73 -9.57 -46.50
C ALA A 900 -18.40 -9.18 -47.96
N SER A 901 -17.78 -8.02 -48.19
CA SER A 901 -17.22 -7.60 -49.48
C SER A 901 -15.87 -6.90 -49.28
N ALA A 902 -15.05 -6.85 -50.34
CA ALA A 902 -13.78 -6.13 -50.30
C ALA A 902 -13.56 -5.35 -51.59
N ASN A 903 -14.45 -4.39 -51.83
CA ASN A 903 -14.30 -3.41 -52.91
C ASN A 903 -13.04 -2.59 -52.61
N ASP A 904 -11.97 -2.89 -53.34
CA ASP A 904 -10.62 -2.61 -52.89
C ASP A 904 -9.83 -1.73 -53.86
N VAL A 905 -8.89 -0.98 -53.28
CA VAL A 905 -7.92 -0.21 -54.04
C VAL A 905 -6.52 -0.54 -53.55
N TRP A 906 -5.58 -0.48 -54.48
CA TRP A 906 -4.23 -0.94 -54.25
C TRP A 906 -3.21 0.19 -54.29
N TYR A 907 -2.26 0.07 -53.38
CA TYR A 907 -1.06 0.87 -53.29
C TYR A 907 0.15 -0.05 -53.19
N SER A 908 1.34 0.50 -53.39
CA SER A 908 2.59 -0.23 -53.19
C SER A 908 3.64 0.69 -52.60
N PHE A 909 4.64 0.14 -51.93
CA PHE A 909 5.81 0.90 -51.51
C PHE A 909 7.06 0.05 -51.62
N VAL A 910 8.21 0.70 -51.78
CA VAL A 910 9.50 0.04 -51.69
C VAL A 910 10.03 0.21 -50.27
N ALA A 911 10.30 -0.89 -49.59
CA ALA A 911 10.85 -0.83 -48.24
C ALA A 911 12.26 -0.21 -48.28
N THR A 912 12.51 0.77 -47.42
CA THR A 912 13.81 1.44 -47.24
C THR A 912 14.57 0.95 -45.98
N SER A 913 13.94 0.09 -45.19
CA SER A 913 14.32 -0.44 -43.89
C SER A 913 13.59 -1.78 -43.69
N PRO A 914 14.05 -2.66 -42.80
CA PRO A 914 13.27 -3.85 -42.44
C PRO A 914 12.01 -3.58 -41.64
N LEU A 915 11.81 -2.34 -41.20
CA LEU A 915 10.69 -1.93 -40.36
C LEU A 915 9.97 -0.72 -40.95
N HIS A 916 8.67 -0.85 -41.11
CA HIS A 916 7.79 0.21 -41.59
C HIS A 916 6.49 0.23 -40.82
N ASN A 917 5.82 1.38 -40.85
CA ASN A 917 4.45 1.52 -40.40
C ASN A 917 3.61 2.02 -41.57
N VAL A 918 2.49 1.37 -41.85
CA VAL A 918 1.50 1.85 -42.81
C VAL A 918 0.31 2.36 -42.01
N GLN A 919 -0.08 3.61 -42.25
CA GLN A 919 -1.20 4.23 -41.57
C GLN A 919 -2.24 4.67 -42.60
N LEU A 920 -3.49 4.35 -42.31
CA LEU A 920 -4.67 4.74 -43.08
C LEU A 920 -5.58 5.54 -42.14
N ASN A 921 -6.10 6.67 -42.60
CA ASN A 921 -7.16 7.41 -41.92
C ASN A 921 -8.32 7.57 -42.90
N SER A 922 -9.48 7.00 -42.58
CA SER A 922 -10.58 6.84 -43.53
C SER A 922 -11.91 7.36 -42.97
N SER A 923 -12.77 7.85 -43.86
CA SER A 923 -14.12 8.32 -43.51
C SER A 923 -15.14 7.18 -43.36
N PHE A 924 -14.69 5.93 -43.46
CA PHE A 924 -15.48 4.70 -43.43
C PHE A 924 -14.75 3.68 -42.55
N ASP A 925 -15.46 2.62 -42.14
CA ASP A 925 -14.83 1.50 -41.41
C ASP A 925 -13.89 0.76 -42.36
N GLY A 926 -12.58 0.96 -42.18
CA GLY A 926 -11.57 0.62 -43.17
C GLY A 926 -10.72 -0.57 -42.75
N VAL A 927 -10.48 -1.50 -43.68
CA VAL A 927 -9.51 -2.57 -43.52
C VAL A 927 -8.24 -2.22 -44.29
N LEU A 928 -7.11 -2.23 -43.58
CA LEU A 928 -5.78 -2.00 -44.13
C LEU A 928 -4.99 -3.30 -44.13
N GLU A 929 -4.54 -3.76 -45.29
CA GLU A 929 -3.81 -5.02 -45.42
C GLU A 929 -2.54 -4.87 -46.26
N VAL A 930 -1.44 -5.51 -45.84
CA VAL A 930 -0.14 -5.44 -46.52
C VAL A 930 0.30 -6.82 -46.96
N PHE A 931 0.81 -6.91 -48.19
CA PHE A 931 1.18 -8.13 -48.88
C PHE A 931 2.63 -8.13 -49.38
N THR A 932 3.17 -9.34 -49.53
CA THR A 932 4.41 -9.62 -50.28
C THR A 932 4.12 -10.52 -51.49
N GLY A 933 5.04 -10.56 -52.45
CA GLY A 933 4.93 -11.37 -53.67
C GLY A 933 4.56 -10.56 -54.90
N ALA A 934 4.00 -11.22 -55.91
CA ALA A 934 3.52 -10.61 -57.14
C ALA A 934 1.98 -10.64 -57.19
N CYS A 935 1.37 -9.66 -57.85
CA CYS A 935 -0.08 -9.64 -58.08
C CYS A 935 -0.55 -10.97 -58.72
N GLY A 936 -1.66 -11.52 -58.22
CA GLY A 936 -2.16 -12.85 -58.59
C GLY A 936 -1.59 -14.01 -57.75
N SER A 937 -0.53 -13.78 -56.98
CA SER A 937 0.05 -14.76 -56.03
C SER A 937 0.58 -14.08 -54.77
N LEU A 938 -0.19 -13.12 -54.23
CA LEU A 938 0.19 -12.36 -53.05
C LEU A 938 0.03 -13.19 -51.77
N SER A 939 0.92 -12.97 -50.81
CA SER A 939 0.80 -13.50 -49.45
C SER A 939 0.59 -12.36 -48.48
N SER A 940 -0.49 -12.41 -47.70
CA SER A 940 -0.78 -11.41 -46.67
C SER A 940 0.29 -11.48 -45.59
N LEU A 941 0.92 -10.34 -45.31
CA LEU A 941 1.87 -10.20 -44.22
C LEU A 941 1.16 -9.84 -42.92
N ARG A 942 0.28 -8.84 -43.00
CA ARG A 942 -0.43 -8.29 -41.85
C ARG A 942 -1.58 -7.41 -42.29
N CYS A 943 -2.60 -7.34 -41.46
CA CYS A 943 -3.72 -6.43 -41.66
C CYS A 943 -4.12 -5.74 -40.34
N SER A 944 -4.92 -4.68 -40.43
CA SER A 944 -5.55 -3.95 -39.35
C SER A 944 -7.00 -3.63 -39.73
N ASP A 945 -7.89 -3.75 -38.76
CA ASP A 945 -9.33 -3.50 -38.86
C ASP A 945 -9.81 -3.11 -37.45
N ALA A 946 -10.08 -1.82 -37.24
CA ALA A 946 -10.61 -1.25 -36.01
C ALA A 946 -12.02 -0.72 -36.26
N VAL A 947 -12.91 -0.97 -35.29
CA VAL A 947 -14.35 -0.72 -35.47
C VAL A 947 -14.64 0.76 -35.77
N GLY A 948 -15.29 0.99 -36.92
CA GLY A 948 -15.82 2.29 -37.34
C GLY A 948 -14.81 3.18 -38.08
N PRO A 949 -15.24 4.37 -38.56
CA PRO A 949 -14.37 5.28 -39.28
C PRO A 949 -13.25 5.82 -38.38
N GLY A 950 -12.03 5.83 -38.90
CA GLY A 950 -10.88 6.22 -38.10
C GLY A 950 -9.54 5.81 -38.68
N THR A 951 -8.59 5.58 -37.77
CA THR A 951 -7.20 5.29 -38.11
C THR A 951 -6.90 3.81 -37.99
N GLU A 952 -6.49 3.19 -39.08
CA GLU A 952 -5.87 1.87 -39.11
C GLU A 952 -4.35 1.98 -39.13
N THR A 953 -3.66 1.06 -38.47
CA THR A 953 -2.19 1.07 -38.43
C THR A 953 -1.60 -0.34 -38.45
N VAL A 954 -0.80 -0.62 -39.49
CA VAL A 954 -0.06 -1.87 -39.64
C VAL A 954 1.44 -1.62 -39.46
N ALA A 955 1.97 -2.05 -38.32
CA ALA A 955 3.41 -2.14 -38.10
C ALA A 955 3.98 -3.41 -38.75
N LEU A 956 5.00 -3.25 -39.59
CA LEU A 956 5.62 -4.30 -40.38
C LEU A 956 7.05 -4.55 -39.89
N THR A 957 7.43 -5.82 -39.82
CA THR A 957 8.78 -6.24 -39.46
C THR A 957 9.33 -7.25 -40.46
N GLY A 958 10.66 -7.33 -40.57
CA GLY A 958 11.32 -8.32 -41.44
C GLY A 958 11.21 -8.03 -42.93
N LEU A 959 10.91 -6.78 -43.33
CA LEU A 959 10.89 -6.41 -44.73
C LEU A 959 12.31 -6.44 -45.31
N ALA A 960 12.47 -6.88 -46.55
CA ALA A 960 13.72 -6.73 -47.29
C ALA A 960 13.81 -5.31 -47.90
N PRO A 961 14.79 -4.46 -47.49
CA PRO A 961 15.01 -3.17 -48.13
C PRO A 961 15.24 -3.32 -49.64
N GLY A 962 14.67 -2.41 -50.44
CA GLY A 962 14.66 -2.47 -51.89
C GLY A 962 13.56 -3.36 -52.48
N THR A 963 12.82 -4.12 -51.66
CA THR A 963 11.70 -4.96 -52.13
C THR A 963 10.40 -4.16 -52.13
N ARG A 964 9.55 -4.39 -53.14
CA ARG A 964 8.21 -3.81 -53.25
C ARG A 964 7.20 -4.65 -52.45
N TYR A 965 6.38 -3.97 -51.68
CA TYR A 965 5.23 -4.53 -50.97
C TYR A 965 3.96 -3.86 -51.48
N TYR A 966 2.84 -4.58 -51.39
CA TYR A 966 1.53 -4.09 -51.83
C TYR A 966 0.67 -3.81 -50.61
N VAL A 967 -0.14 -2.77 -50.68
CA VAL A 967 -1.08 -2.36 -49.64
C VAL A 967 -2.46 -2.33 -50.25
N ARG A 968 -3.41 -2.94 -49.58
CA ARG A 968 -4.80 -3.05 -49.98
C ARG A 968 -5.65 -2.32 -48.96
N VAL A 969 -6.59 -1.50 -49.45
CA VAL A 969 -7.54 -0.76 -48.63
C VAL A 969 -8.94 -1.08 -49.12
N TYR A 970 -9.81 -1.50 -48.21
CA TYR A 970 -11.21 -1.82 -48.51
C TYR A 970 -12.10 -1.57 -47.29
N PRO A 971 -13.42 -1.39 -47.45
CA PRO A 971 -14.32 -1.18 -46.32
C PRO A 971 -14.66 -2.51 -45.62
N TYR A 972 -14.83 -2.46 -44.30
CA TYR A 972 -15.49 -3.52 -43.55
C TYR A 972 -17.01 -3.37 -43.68
N THR A 973 -17.71 -4.45 -44.04
CA THR A 973 -19.18 -4.54 -44.01
C THR A 973 -19.61 -5.94 -43.61
N GLU A 974 -20.75 -6.04 -42.91
CA GLU A 974 -21.38 -7.30 -42.57
C GLU A 974 -22.32 -7.82 -43.69
N ASP A 975 -22.70 -6.96 -44.64
CA ASP A 975 -23.57 -7.30 -45.76
C ASP A 975 -22.85 -7.06 -47.09
N ALA A 976 -22.70 -8.11 -47.90
CA ALA A 976 -22.03 -8.04 -49.19
C ALA A 976 -22.76 -7.11 -50.21
N THR A 977 -24.00 -6.73 -49.92
CA THR A 977 -24.79 -5.80 -50.73
C THR A 977 -24.59 -4.33 -50.37
N ASP A 978 -23.90 -4.02 -49.27
CA ASP A 978 -23.59 -2.64 -48.88
C ASP A 978 -22.52 -2.03 -49.81
N VAL A 979 -22.91 -0.96 -50.50
CA VAL A 979 -22.00 -0.17 -51.34
C VAL A 979 -21.39 0.94 -50.51
N VAL A 980 -20.28 0.64 -49.85
CA VAL A 980 -19.54 1.63 -49.05
C VAL A 980 -18.65 2.47 -49.97
N SER A 981 -18.75 3.81 -49.84
CA SER A 981 -17.87 4.76 -50.51
C SER A 981 -17.29 5.74 -49.51
N GLY A 982 -16.08 6.23 -49.77
CA GLY A 982 -15.43 7.19 -48.88
C GLY A 982 -14.04 7.58 -49.35
N SER A 983 -13.52 8.64 -48.75
CA SER A 983 -12.14 9.08 -48.95
C SER A 983 -11.28 8.67 -47.77
N PHE A 984 -9.98 8.60 -48.02
CA PHE A 984 -9.00 8.31 -46.99
C PHE A 984 -7.67 9.00 -47.28
N THR A 985 -6.82 9.09 -46.27
CA THR A 985 -5.40 9.36 -46.44
C THR A 985 -4.59 8.15 -46.04
N ILE A 986 -3.52 7.88 -46.78
CA ILE A 986 -2.60 6.76 -46.50
C ILE A 986 -1.15 7.24 -46.54
N CYS A 987 -0.31 6.76 -45.64
CA CYS A 987 1.13 7.03 -45.64
C CYS A 987 1.94 5.80 -45.20
N VAL A 988 3.21 5.79 -45.62
CA VAL A 988 4.19 4.76 -45.22
C VAL A 988 5.36 5.43 -44.51
N THR A 989 5.51 5.12 -43.23
CA THR A 989 6.59 5.64 -42.39
C THR A 989 7.69 4.59 -42.23
N THR A 990 8.93 4.98 -42.46
CA THR A 990 10.12 4.15 -42.23
C THR A 990 10.52 4.26 -40.77
N ILE A 991 10.64 3.12 -40.08
CA ILE A 991 11.08 3.09 -38.70
C ILE A 991 12.60 2.94 -38.69
N THR A 992 13.28 3.88 -38.04
CA THR A 992 14.75 3.93 -37.93
C THR A 992 15.22 3.81 -36.49
N ASP A 993 16.53 3.61 -36.32
CA ASP A 993 17.19 3.80 -35.03
C ASP A 993 17.45 5.30 -34.80
N LEU A 994 17.38 5.73 -33.54
CA LEU A 994 17.72 7.07 -33.10
C LEU A 994 18.98 7.03 -32.23
N VAL A 995 19.92 7.94 -32.50
CA VAL A 995 21.08 8.18 -31.64
C VAL A 995 21.02 9.63 -31.14
N VAL A 996 21.09 9.80 -29.82
CA VAL A 996 21.08 11.08 -29.13
C VAL A 996 22.45 11.31 -28.51
N SER A 997 23.20 12.28 -29.03
CA SER A 997 24.58 12.57 -28.61
C SER A 997 24.78 13.95 -27.97
N ASP A 998 23.71 14.72 -27.86
CA ASP A 998 23.60 16.09 -27.39
C ASP A 998 22.26 16.27 -26.64
N THR A 999 22.05 17.45 -26.05
CA THR A 999 20.78 17.78 -25.36
C THR A 999 19.67 18.05 -26.38
N ARG A 1000 18.61 17.24 -26.40
CA ARG A 1000 17.46 17.46 -27.29
C ARG A 1000 16.18 16.83 -26.75
N ALA A 1001 15.06 17.41 -27.17
CA ALA A 1001 13.75 16.82 -26.95
C ALA A 1001 13.47 15.72 -27.99
N ILE A 1002 12.88 14.60 -27.57
CA ILE A 1002 12.60 13.43 -28.41
C ILE A 1002 11.15 12.95 -28.24
N GLY A 1003 10.63 12.34 -29.29
CA GLY A 1003 9.30 11.73 -29.35
C GLY A 1003 9.08 11.05 -30.70
N GLY A 1004 8.04 10.22 -30.81
CA GLY A 1004 7.72 9.44 -32.01
C GLY A 1004 8.08 7.95 -31.91
N PHE A 1005 8.13 7.26 -33.05
CA PHE A 1005 8.27 5.80 -33.12
C PHE A 1005 9.64 5.39 -33.70
N TYR A 1006 10.44 4.65 -32.93
CA TYR A 1006 11.78 4.20 -33.33
C TYR A 1006 11.99 2.70 -33.07
N ARG A 1007 12.95 2.13 -33.80
CA ARG A 1007 13.39 0.75 -33.57
C ARG A 1007 14.26 0.69 -32.32
N ASN A 1008 15.47 1.24 -32.38
CA ASN A 1008 16.32 1.40 -31.20
C ASN A 1008 16.52 2.88 -30.89
N VAL A 1009 16.70 3.21 -29.63
CA VAL A 1009 17.10 4.55 -29.19
C VAL A 1009 18.38 4.41 -28.39
N THR A 1010 19.46 5.08 -28.80
CA THR A 1010 20.72 5.10 -28.04
C THR A 1010 21.00 6.51 -27.57
N VAL A 1011 20.97 6.73 -26.26
CA VAL A 1011 21.48 7.96 -25.65
C VAL A 1011 22.95 7.71 -25.30
N THR A 1012 23.85 8.42 -25.98
CA THR A 1012 25.30 8.23 -25.79
C THR A 1012 25.76 8.84 -24.46
N SER A 1013 27.02 8.62 -24.11
CA SER A 1013 27.64 9.18 -22.89
C SER A 1013 27.61 10.72 -22.79
N THR A 1014 27.29 11.42 -23.87
CA THR A 1014 27.17 12.90 -23.92
C THR A 1014 25.75 13.36 -24.23
N GLY A 1015 24.82 12.44 -24.47
CA GLY A 1015 23.44 12.73 -24.82
C GLY A 1015 22.57 13.00 -23.59
N ALA A 1016 21.65 13.96 -23.74
CA ALA A 1016 20.62 14.26 -22.74
C ALA A 1016 19.25 14.36 -23.43
N ALA A 1017 18.40 13.36 -23.22
CA ALA A 1017 17.09 13.27 -23.86
C ALA A 1017 15.97 13.72 -22.91
N SER A 1018 15.10 14.62 -23.35
CA SER A 1018 13.83 14.94 -22.69
C SER A 1018 12.64 14.58 -23.58
N LEU A 1019 11.53 14.12 -23.00
CA LEU A 1019 10.35 13.78 -23.81
C LEU A 1019 9.56 15.04 -24.22
N SER A 1020 9.24 15.18 -25.51
CA SER A 1020 8.31 16.21 -26.03
C SER A 1020 6.97 15.66 -26.51
N SER A 1021 6.86 14.34 -26.65
CA SER A 1021 5.65 13.56 -26.90
C SER A 1021 5.92 12.12 -26.49
N ASP A 1022 4.93 11.23 -26.60
CA ASP A 1022 5.15 9.81 -26.36
C ASP A 1022 6.29 9.25 -27.24
N LEU A 1023 7.19 8.51 -26.61
CA LEU A 1023 8.28 7.81 -27.28
C LEU A 1023 7.94 6.33 -27.35
N THR A 1024 7.70 5.82 -28.55
CA THR A 1024 7.45 4.39 -28.75
C THR A 1024 8.70 3.70 -29.29
N VAL A 1025 9.18 2.68 -28.58
CA VAL A 1025 10.39 1.92 -28.94
C VAL A 1025 10.04 0.45 -29.12
N SER A 1026 10.28 -0.09 -30.31
CA SER A 1026 9.98 -1.50 -30.62
C SER A 1026 11.16 -2.46 -30.39
N GLY A 1027 12.39 -1.93 -30.35
CA GLY A 1027 13.64 -2.65 -30.14
C GLY A 1027 14.24 -2.36 -28.76
N THR A 1028 15.46 -1.84 -28.67
CA THR A 1028 16.08 -1.48 -27.38
C THR A 1028 16.31 0.02 -27.28
N MET A 1029 15.88 0.62 -26.17
CA MET A 1029 16.34 1.91 -25.72
C MET A 1029 17.48 1.71 -24.73
N THR A 1030 18.67 2.23 -25.05
CA THR A 1030 19.87 2.14 -24.21
C THR A 1030 20.32 3.54 -23.83
N VAL A 1031 20.52 3.78 -22.54
CA VAL A 1031 21.21 4.96 -22.02
C VAL A 1031 22.60 4.51 -21.54
N GLN A 1032 23.64 5.00 -22.21
CA GLN A 1032 25.03 4.65 -21.92
C GLN A 1032 25.54 5.39 -20.68
N SER A 1033 26.62 4.88 -20.06
CA SER A 1033 27.32 5.56 -18.96
C SER A 1033 27.60 7.03 -19.31
N GLY A 1034 27.21 7.96 -18.44
CA GLY A 1034 27.33 9.41 -18.65
C GLY A 1034 26.16 10.07 -19.39
N GLY A 1035 25.32 9.31 -20.09
CA GLY A 1035 24.11 9.81 -20.76
C GLY A 1035 22.93 9.97 -19.80
N SER A 1036 21.96 10.82 -20.17
CA SER A 1036 20.76 11.04 -19.36
C SER A 1036 19.45 10.99 -20.15
N VAL A 1037 18.41 10.49 -19.50
CA VAL A 1037 17.03 10.59 -19.98
C VAL A 1037 16.13 11.14 -18.88
N GLN A 1038 15.24 12.05 -19.27
CA GLN A 1038 14.26 12.67 -18.38
C GLN A 1038 12.84 12.42 -18.91
N THR A 1039 11.98 11.86 -18.06
CA THR A 1039 10.54 11.73 -18.33
C THR A 1039 9.83 13.06 -18.07
N ASP A 1040 8.64 13.24 -18.66
CA ASP A 1040 7.80 14.43 -18.43
C ASP A 1040 6.91 14.25 -17.18
N ALA A 1041 6.65 15.37 -16.48
CA ALA A 1041 6.04 15.36 -15.16
C ALA A 1041 4.59 14.84 -15.12
N VAL A 1042 3.88 14.85 -16.25
CA VAL A 1042 2.46 14.49 -16.28
C VAL A 1042 1.94 13.86 -17.57
N ALA A 1043 2.62 14.01 -18.72
CA ALA A 1043 1.97 13.79 -20.03
C ALA A 1043 2.57 12.68 -20.90
N TYR A 1044 3.89 12.51 -20.92
CA TYR A 1044 4.56 11.67 -21.93
C TYR A 1044 5.22 10.43 -21.33
N TYR A 1045 5.08 9.32 -22.06
CA TYR A 1045 5.53 8.01 -21.62
C TYR A 1045 6.50 7.40 -22.61
N ILE A 1046 7.36 6.52 -22.09
CA ILE A 1046 8.18 5.61 -22.91
C ILE A 1046 7.40 4.30 -23.04
N ARG A 1047 6.99 3.96 -24.25
CA ARG A 1047 6.06 2.86 -24.51
C ARG A 1047 6.59 1.90 -25.58
N GLY A 1048 5.97 0.75 -25.71
CA GLY A 1048 6.19 -0.18 -26.83
C GLY A 1048 6.46 -1.62 -26.41
N THR A 1049 6.79 -2.45 -27.40
CA THR A 1049 7.16 -3.87 -27.19
C THR A 1049 8.65 -4.05 -26.89
N GLY A 1050 9.43 -2.96 -26.98
CA GLY A 1050 10.86 -2.97 -26.78
C GLY A 1050 11.32 -3.09 -25.33
N ARG A 1051 12.64 -3.02 -25.15
CA ARG A 1051 13.33 -3.07 -23.86
C ARG A 1051 14.04 -1.76 -23.54
N PHE A 1052 14.01 -1.37 -22.28
CA PHE A 1052 14.78 -0.26 -21.74
C PHE A 1052 16.01 -0.78 -20.98
N VAL A 1053 17.19 -0.23 -21.26
CA VAL A 1053 18.46 -0.57 -20.62
C VAL A 1053 19.13 0.72 -20.11
N LEU A 1054 19.29 0.80 -18.80
CA LEU A 1054 20.04 1.86 -18.13
C LEU A 1054 21.40 1.31 -17.67
N ALA A 1055 22.49 1.74 -18.31
CA ALA A 1055 23.83 1.27 -17.98
C ALA A 1055 24.34 1.83 -16.63
N ALA A 1056 25.34 1.17 -16.04
CA ALA A 1056 26.09 1.74 -14.91
C ALA A 1056 26.64 3.12 -15.26
N GLY A 1057 26.54 4.09 -14.34
CA GLY A 1057 26.96 5.48 -14.54
C GLY A 1057 26.04 6.34 -15.43
N ALA A 1058 24.94 5.81 -15.94
CA ALA A 1058 23.91 6.59 -16.64
C ALA A 1058 22.97 7.29 -15.65
N THR A 1059 22.22 8.30 -16.10
CA THR A 1059 21.28 9.05 -15.26
C THR A 1059 19.84 8.94 -15.77
N LEU A 1060 18.93 8.55 -14.88
CA LEU A 1060 17.49 8.56 -15.11
C LEU A 1060 16.83 9.59 -14.21
N ILE A 1061 16.14 10.56 -14.80
CA ILE A 1061 15.39 11.60 -14.10
C ILE A 1061 13.90 11.33 -14.29
N GLU A 1062 13.26 10.83 -13.23
CA GLU A 1062 11.83 10.55 -13.22
C GLU A 1062 11.07 11.73 -12.62
N THR A 1063 10.30 12.44 -13.46
CA THR A 1063 9.43 13.53 -13.01
C THR A 1063 7.95 13.17 -13.04
N ASN A 1064 7.56 12.08 -13.71
CA ASN A 1064 6.19 11.65 -13.89
C ASN A 1064 5.60 11.08 -12.59
N ILE A 1065 4.35 11.47 -12.31
CA ILE A 1065 3.62 11.02 -11.12
C ILE A 1065 3.37 9.50 -11.08
N ALA A 1066 3.30 8.84 -12.25
CA ALA A 1066 3.08 7.40 -12.35
C ALA A 1066 4.31 6.56 -11.97
N GLY A 1067 5.50 7.17 -11.98
CA GLY A 1067 6.74 6.55 -11.55
C GLY A 1067 7.29 5.40 -12.38
N ILE A 1068 8.22 4.66 -11.80
CA ILE A 1068 8.87 3.52 -12.45
C ILE A 1068 8.58 2.29 -11.61
N THR A 1069 8.00 1.25 -12.22
CA THR A 1069 7.95 -0.07 -11.60
C THR A 1069 8.83 -1.05 -12.36
N ASN A 1070 9.29 -2.08 -11.63
CA ASN A 1070 10.02 -3.22 -12.19
C ASN A 1070 9.21 -4.06 -13.21
N THR A 1071 7.90 -3.81 -13.34
CA THR A 1071 7.02 -4.48 -14.31
C THR A 1071 6.81 -3.68 -15.60
N GLY A 1072 7.37 -2.46 -15.70
CA GLY A 1072 7.05 -1.57 -16.82
C GLY A 1072 5.60 -1.07 -16.78
N SER A 1073 5.05 -0.91 -15.58
CA SER A 1073 3.84 -0.12 -15.32
C SER A 1073 4.23 1.22 -14.66
N GLY A 1074 3.71 2.34 -15.16
CA GLY A 1074 4.13 3.69 -14.73
C GLY A 1074 4.41 4.60 -15.94
N ALA A 1075 5.41 5.48 -15.84
CA ALA A 1075 5.93 6.32 -16.93
C ALA A 1075 6.53 5.49 -18.09
N PHE A 1076 6.94 4.26 -17.78
CA PHE A 1076 7.33 3.24 -18.74
C PHE A 1076 6.15 2.28 -18.92
N LEU A 1077 5.67 2.12 -20.15
CA LEU A 1077 4.55 1.25 -20.54
C LEU A 1077 5.04 0.23 -21.58
N LEU A 1078 5.87 -0.71 -21.13
CA LEU A 1078 6.57 -1.67 -21.99
C LEU A 1078 6.00 -3.09 -21.82
N THR A 1079 5.75 -3.79 -22.93
CA THR A 1079 4.91 -5.01 -22.96
C THR A 1079 5.65 -6.32 -23.25
N GLY A 1080 6.98 -6.38 -23.05
CA GLY A 1080 7.84 -7.56 -23.32
C GLY A 1080 8.05 -8.52 -22.14
N THR A 1081 8.71 -9.66 -22.37
CA THR A 1081 8.98 -10.68 -21.33
C THR A 1081 10.06 -10.28 -20.31
N ASN A 1082 10.87 -9.25 -20.60
CA ASN A 1082 11.84 -8.62 -19.70
C ASN A 1082 12.09 -7.16 -20.14
N PRO A 1083 11.09 -6.28 -20.01
CA PRO A 1083 11.08 -5.00 -20.72
C PRO A 1083 12.00 -3.94 -20.11
N VAL A 1084 12.50 -4.14 -18.89
CA VAL A 1084 13.29 -3.15 -18.16
C VAL A 1084 14.54 -3.80 -17.56
N GLN A 1085 15.71 -3.21 -17.80
CA GLN A 1085 16.96 -3.51 -17.12
C GLN A 1085 17.59 -2.23 -16.57
N LEU A 1086 17.69 -2.19 -15.25
CA LEU A 1086 18.18 -1.08 -14.46
C LEU A 1086 19.48 -1.51 -13.77
N SER A 1087 20.57 -0.75 -13.94
CA SER A 1087 21.81 -0.97 -13.23
C SER A 1087 21.73 -0.41 -11.80
N THR A 1088 22.19 -1.14 -10.79
CA THR A 1088 22.32 -0.62 -9.42
C THR A 1088 23.33 0.53 -9.31
N ASP A 1089 24.23 0.62 -10.29
CA ASP A 1089 25.29 1.64 -10.34
C ASP A 1089 24.90 2.84 -11.23
N ALA A 1090 23.63 2.96 -11.60
CA ALA A 1090 23.10 4.14 -12.30
C ALA A 1090 22.60 5.19 -11.30
N ASN A 1091 22.52 6.44 -11.75
CA ASN A 1091 21.99 7.55 -10.96
C ASN A 1091 20.47 7.66 -11.17
N TYR A 1092 19.69 7.43 -10.12
CA TYR A 1092 18.24 7.60 -10.12
C TYR A 1092 17.88 8.91 -9.42
N VAL A 1093 17.30 9.83 -10.16
CA VAL A 1093 16.84 11.12 -9.64
C VAL A 1093 15.32 11.13 -9.72
N PHE A 1094 14.65 11.12 -8.56
CA PHE A 1094 13.22 11.37 -8.49
C PHE A 1094 12.98 12.87 -8.27
N ALA A 1095 12.26 13.50 -9.19
CA ALA A 1095 11.90 14.92 -9.14
C ALA A 1095 10.39 15.14 -9.35
N GLY A 1096 9.56 14.13 -9.05
CA GLY A 1096 8.10 14.23 -9.05
C GLY A 1096 7.54 14.87 -7.77
N GLY A 1097 6.34 15.46 -7.86
CA GLY A 1097 5.70 16.21 -6.77
C GLY A 1097 4.99 15.38 -5.68
N ALA A 1098 5.01 14.05 -5.76
CA ALA A 1098 4.39 13.15 -4.78
C ALA A 1098 5.34 11.98 -4.45
N ALA A 1099 5.37 11.53 -3.18
CA ALA A 1099 6.16 10.37 -2.77
C ALA A 1099 5.62 9.08 -3.42
N GLN A 1100 6.48 8.31 -4.09
CA GLN A 1100 6.08 7.03 -4.67
C GLN A 1100 6.00 5.93 -3.60
N LEU A 1101 4.91 5.19 -3.62
CA LEU A 1101 4.71 3.96 -2.84
C LEU A 1101 5.16 2.76 -3.67
N THR A 1102 6.25 2.13 -3.24
CA THR A 1102 6.66 0.72 -3.46
C THR A 1102 7.09 0.23 -4.85
N GLY A 1103 8.13 -0.61 -4.85
CA GLY A 1103 8.44 -1.63 -5.85
C GLY A 1103 9.94 -1.96 -5.89
N ALA A 1104 10.34 -3.02 -5.18
CA ALA A 1104 11.67 -3.66 -5.09
C ALA A 1104 12.90 -2.87 -5.60
#